data_AF-A0A3D4X9Z4-F1
#
_entry.id   AF-A0A3D4X9Z4-F1
#
_cell.length_a   1.000
_cell.length_b   1.000
_cell.length_c   1.000
_cell.angle_alpha   90.00
_cell.angle_beta   90.00
_cell.angle_gamma   90.00
#
_symmetry.space_group_name_H-M   'P 1'
#
loop_
_entity.id
_entity.type
_entity.pdbx_description
1 polymer ?
#
loop_
_entity_poly.entity_id
_entity_poly.type
_entity_poly.pdbx_seq_one_letter_code
_entity_poly.pdbx_strand_id
1 'polypeptide(L)'
;MRLSGRNMKKNYWLMVLRTIRESFGRFIAIFAITGLGVGFLVGLLCTAPDMKQSVDTYYDEERLFDLNVKSTKGLTEADRAAVEQMADVERVTPSYQKDLPVQTEDGEQVTARLHVLDFFAEGDEAVNRPALKEGRFPEKAGECAAISGSAFSAGAGLKIGDTVRLEPEEDDDELFRERELVVVGLASSPLYMAAEQVSTSVGSGTVALFFYVDRSEIDTDIFTDFHISLEGCTPLDTFGGAYQEAVDGQAEALEALGRERAQVRDQEIYDEAMDEIREAEDEYREKRADAEQELFDAKQELTDAEKKIRDGEKELADGKEELADGKRELDKAEKQLSDAGKELDKNKSQVDKARKTIKENEGKIEEARKAVETFDEQKKAWEKGVRELAGAKKTLDEGREKLAKGRTEYEAAKAQADPQIEKARQELAAAGEQISQGEQELAAREKVLAEHKASLDAIEKDAQAVAAAIEAGQPVTDEMRQLLSGYQAGKVAYEQGKTALAEARQALEGAKSRYEAGKAELEAQEKALADAKAELDVSEKQLDAGEKEYNKNKKKLDEAGKKIENAEPQIKEAREQIARWDKNYPAMKKGIADYEKGLRQYRTGKAAFDKHKKEYEDGLTELEENEQKLKDARAEYEDGLGEYEDAEAEAEQEFADAEAEIADARREVEELEPGEWYVLDRNTNPSYVSFDNNSEKVSAIARVFPVFFFLVAALVCMTTMKRMVDEQRTQIGVLKALGYSNGQIMSKYLFYSGSAALVGSALGYGMGVAGLPWVIWEIYGMIYGFAPLEHAMLPELAAVSFAAALLCSMGATWLSCRMELKRQASDLIRPKTPKAGRRVFLEYITPLWRHLSFLHKVSVRNVLRYRSRLIMMVLGIGGCTALLCTGFGIRDSIAHVADDQFDEITLYDYAVTFQDGQTQQTAEDYLARYGWEREDALLVHSGSVDV
;
A
#
# COMPACT_ATOMS: atom_id res chain seq x y z
N MET A 1 82.43 70.06 58.09
CA MET A 1 81.07 69.71 58.57
C MET A 1 80.70 68.30 58.10
N ARG A 2 80.77 67.29 58.97
CA ARG A 2 80.29 65.93 58.67
C ARG A 2 78.78 65.89 58.89
N LEU A 3 78.00 66.02 57.81
CA LEU A 3 76.58 65.68 57.86
C LEU A 3 76.46 64.17 58.15
N SER A 4 75.80 63.82 59.25
CA SER A 4 75.50 62.44 59.65
C SER A 4 74.98 61.63 58.45
N GLY A 5 75.54 60.43 58.21
CA GLY A 5 75.22 59.58 57.06
C GLY A 5 73.72 59.27 56.90
N ARG A 6 72.92 59.42 57.96
CA ARG A 6 71.46 59.28 57.95
C ARG A 6 70.76 60.47 57.25
N ASN A 7 71.23 61.70 57.48
CA ASN A 7 70.69 62.91 56.84
C ASN A 7 71.11 63.01 55.37
N MET A 8 72.30 62.52 55.02
CA MET A 8 72.75 62.44 53.62
C MET A 8 71.86 61.49 52.79
N LYS A 9 71.50 60.31 53.32
CA LYS A 9 70.57 59.38 52.64
C LYS A 9 69.16 59.97 52.47
N LYS A 10 68.62 60.64 53.49
CA LYS A 10 67.29 61.28 53.42
C LYS A 10 67.26 62.42 52.38
N ASN A 11 68.28 63.28 52.39
CA ASN A 11 68.38 64.39 51.43
C ASN A 11 68.62 63.90 49.99
N TYR A 12 69.33 62.79 49.82
CA TYR A 12 69.52 62.15 48.52
C TYR A 12 68.18 61.63 47.95
N TRP A 13 67.37 60.91 48.73
CA TRP A 13 66.05 60.43 48.26
C TRP A 13 65.05 61.56 47.98
N LEU A 14 65.05 62.62 48.80
CA LEU A 14 64.27 63.83 48.50
C LEU A 14 64.70 64.48 47.19
N MET A 15 65.99 64.47 46.88
CA MET A 15 66.52 64.96 45.60
C MET A 15 66.10 64.06 44.43
N VAL A 16 66.07 62.73 44.60
CA VAL A 16 65.55 61.80 43.57
C VAL A 16 64.08 62.09 43.27
N LEU A 17 63.23 62.20 44.29
CA LEU A 17 61.80 62.51 44.13
C LEU A 17 61.56 63.90 43.53
N ARG A 18 62.33 64.90 43.96
CA ARG A 18 62.27 66.26 43.39
C ARG A 18 62.67 66.27 41.90
N THR A 19 63.60 65.39 41.50
CA THR A 19 64.01 65.26 40.10
C THR A 19 62.86 64.76 39.22
N ILE A 20 62.00 63.87 39.73
CA ILE A 20 60.76 63.43 39.03
C ILE A 20 59.87 64.64 38.74
N ARG A 21 59.67 65.52 39.73
CA ARG A 21 58.85 66.74 39.57
C ARG A 21 59.47 67.77 38.64
N GLU A 22 60.78 68.01 38.73
CA GLU A 22 61.46 69.02 37.91
C GLU A 22 61.63 68.60 36.45
N SER A 23 61.70 67.29 36.17
CA SER A 23 61.80 66.74 34.82
C SER A 23 60.53 66.00 34.37
N PHE A 24 59.38 66.38 34.91
CA PHE A 24 58.12 65.63 34.77
C PHE A 24 57.74 65.29 33.33
N GLY A 25 57.95 66.19 32.36
CA GLY A 25 57.68 65.91 30.94
C GLY A 25 58.49 64.73 30.38
N ARG A 26 59.73 64.52 30.86
CA ARG A 26 60.54 63.34 30.48
C ARG A 26 60.09 62.08 31.20
N PHE A 27 59.64 62.24 32.44
CA PHE A 27 59.08 61.12 33.21
C PHE A 27 57.84 60.58 32.51
N ILE A 28 56.89 61.46 32.17
CA ILE A 28 55.69 61.11 31.38
C ILE A 28 56.09 60.51 30.03
N ALA A 29 57.09 61.07 29.33
CA ALA A 29 57.50 60.52 28.04
C ALA A 29 58.02 59.07 28.15
N ILE A 30 58.84 58.76 29.17
CA ILE A 30 59.31 57.40 29.42
C ILE A 30 58.14 56.50 29.83
N PHE A 31 57.31 56.97 30.77
CA PHE A 31 56.10 56.29 31.24
C PHE A 31 55.16 55.91 30.07
N ALA A 32 54.81 56.88 29.22
CA ALA A 32 53.87 56.70 28.11
C ALA A 32 54.43 55.75 27.05
N ILE A 33 55.72 55.84 26.70
CA ILE A 33 56.28 54.96 25.69
C ILE A 33 56.47 53.52 26.18
N THR A 34 56.81 53.35 27.46
CA THR A 34 56.85 52.01 28.07
C THR A 34 55.46 51.44 28.25
N GLY A 35 54.48 52.26 28.62
CA GLY A 35 53.09 51.83 28.76
C GLY A 35 52.47 51.45 27.43
N LEU A 36 52.71 52.23 26.37
CA LEU A 36 52.29 51.87 25.02
C LEU A 36 52.96 50.58 24.55
N GLY A 37 54.28 50.44 24.76
CA GLY A 37 54.99 49.22 24.36
C GLY A 37 54.52 47.97 25.09
N VAL A 38 54.28 48.05 26.40
CA VAL A 38 53.74 46.93 27.19
C VAL A 38 52.27 46.68 26.86
N GLY A 39 51.45 47.72 26.75
CA GLY A 39 50.03 47.57 26.44
C GLY A 39 49.80 46.97 25.06
N PHE A 40 50.59 47.35 24.06
CA PHE A 40 50.52 46.76 22.73
C PHE A 40 51.06 45.33 22.70
N LEU A 41 52.18 45.05 23.39
CA LEU A 41 52.71 43.68 23.56
C LEU A 41 51.65 42.75 24.16
N VAL A 42 51.14 43.15 25.31
CA VAL A 42 50.23 42.32 26.11
C VAL A 42 48.90 42.20 25.41
N GLY A 43 48.35 43.31 24.91
CA GLY A 43 47.07 43.28 24.24
C GLY A 43 47.06 42.40 23.00
N LEU A 44 48.08 42.47 22.14
CA LEU A 44 48.16 41.56 20.99
C LEU A 44 48.37 40.10 21.40
N LEU A 45 49.24 39.83 22.38
CA LEU A 45 49.54 38.45 22.80
C LEU A 45 48.41 37.80 23.62
N CYS A 46 47.56 38.59 24.28
CA CYS A 46 46.33 38.11 24.92
C CYS A 46 45.21 37.88 23.91
N THR A 47 45.22 38.54 22.75
CA THR A 47 44.08 38.49 21.82
C THR A 47 43.77 37.06 21.36
N ALA A 48 44.76 36.31 20.86
CA ALA A 48 44.50 34.96 20.36
C ALA A 48 44.09 33.97 21.48
N PRO A 49 44.73 33.95 22.67
CA PRO A 49 44.26 33.19 23.82
C PRO A 49 42.85 33.58 24.29
N ASP A 50 42.54 34.88 24.40
CA ASP A 50 41.20 35.36 24.78
C ASP A 50 40.16 34.89 23.76
N MET A 51 40.47 34.99 22.47
CA MET A 51 39.64 34.47 21.38
C MET A 51 39.39 32.96 21.52
N LYS A 52 40.45 32.15 21.64
CA LYS A 52 40.34 30.70 21.78
C LYS A 52 39.55 30.31 23.03
N GLN A 53 39.85 30.93 24.17
CA GLN A 53 39.13 30.67 25.43
C GLN A 53 37.66 31.06 25.36
N SER A 54 37.32 32.15 24.66
CA SER A 54 35.92 32.55 24.45
C SER A 54 35.14 31.47 23.69
N VAL A 55 35.77 30.86 22.68
CA VAL A 55 35.16 29.78 21.90
C VAL A 55 35.10 28.48 22.68
N ASP A 56 36.18 28.13 23.36
CA ASP A 56 36.26 26.94 24.21
C ASP A 56 35.15 26.97 25.28
N THR A 57 35.00 28.11 25.96
CA THR A 57 33.92 28.32 26.94
C THR A 57 32.54 28.23 26.29
N TYR A 58 32.35 28.82 25.10
CA TYR A 58 31.08 28.73 24.37
C TYR A 58 30.74 27.28 23.96
N TYR A 59 31.73 26.51 23.51
CA TYR A 59 31.56 25.11 23.16
C TYR A 59 31.25 24.24 24.38
N ASP A 60 31.88 24.51 25.52
CA ASP A 60 31.57 23.84 26.78
C ASP A 60 30.16 24.18 27.28
N GLU A 61 29.76 25.46 27.21
CA GLU A 61 28.44 25.93 27.66
C GLU A 61 27.30 25.38 26.79
N GLU A 62 27.47 25.38 25.47
CA GLU A 62 26.48 24.83 24.51
C GLU A 62 26.69 23.34 24.20
N ARG A 63 27.64 22.69 24.89
CA ARG A 63 27.97 21.26 24.77
C ARG A 63 28.18 20.81 23.32
N LEU A 64 29.05 21.47 22.57
CA LEU A 64 29.39 21.02 21.22
C LEU A 64 29.96 19.59 21.28
N PHE A 65 29.54 18.73 20.35
CA PHE A 65 30.08 17.37 20.22
C PHE A 65 31.62 17.35 20.12
N ASP A 66 32.24 16.27 20.57
CA ASP A 66 33.67 16.01 20.37
C ASP A 66 33.90 15.21 19.08
N LEU A 67 33.04 14.21 18.83
CA LEU A 67 32.98 13.43 17.60
C LEU A 67 31.56 13.39 17.03
N ASN A 68 31.43 13.42 15.71
CA ASN A 68 30.19 13.19 14.99
C ASN A 68 30.37 11.97 14.08
N VAL A 69 29.47 10.99 14.19
CA VAL A 69 29.48 9.80 13.33
C VAL A 69 28.33 9.92 12.33
N LYS A 70 28.65 9.85 11.04
CA LYS A 70 27.68 9.76 9.94
C LYS A 70 27.73 8.38 9.30
N SER A 71 26.63 7.92 8.71
CA SER A 71 26.65 6.70 7.89
C SER A 71 25.93 6.89 6.56
N THR A 72 26.45 6.31 5.48
CA THR A 72 25.84 6.34 4.14
C THR A 72 24.50 5.62 4.04
N LYS A 73 24.15 4.76 5.00
CA LYS A 73 22.89 4.00 5.04
C LYS A 73 22.06 4.28 6.30
N GLY A 74 22.36 5.41 6.93
CA GLY A 74 21.80 5.79 8.22
C GLY A 74 22.27 4.92 9.38
N LEU A 75 21.87 5.32 10.58
CA LEU A 75 22.27 4.76 11.86
C LEU A 75 21.03 4.32 12.64
N THR A 76 21.13 3.22 13.37
CA THR A 76 20.00 2.61 14.10
C THR A 76 20.13 2.79 15.62
N GLU A 77 19.05 2.56 16.37
CA GLU A 77 19.12 2.56 17.84
C GLU A 77 20.06 1.46 18.38
N ALA A 78 20.23 0.35 17.65
CA ALA A 78 21.22 -0.67 17.99
C ALA A 78 22.66 -0.17 17.84
N ASP A 79 22.92 0.67 16.83
CA ASP A 79 24.21 1.32 16.63
C ASP A 79 24.51 2.30 17.77
N ARG A 80 23.52 3.12 18.15
CA ARG A 80 23.61 4.02 19.30
C ARG A 80 23.98 3.25 20.57
N ALA A 81 23.25 2.17 20.86
CA ALA A 81 23.50 1.35 22.05
C ALA A 81 24.89 0.67 22.04
N ALA A 82 25.46 0.39 20.86
CA ALA A 82 26.81 -0.13 20.72
C ALA A 82 27.86 0.96 21.01
N VAL A 83 27.65 2.17 20.53
CA VAL A 83 28.52 3.33 20.78
C VAL A 83 28.49 3.72 22.26
N GLU A 84 27.32 3.73 22.91
CA GLU A 84 27.17 4.03 24.35
C GLU A 84 27.90 3.04 25.27
N GLN A 85 28.24 1.84 24.77
CA GLN A 85 29.00 0.83 25.54
C GLN A 85 30.52 0.96 25.40
N MET A 86 31.00 1.84 24.52
CA MET A 86 32.43 2.06 24.35
C MET A 86 33.05 2.77 25.56
N ALA A 87 34.32 2.48 25.82
CA ALA A 87 35.07 3.21 26.84
C ALA A 87 35.20 4.68 26.44
N ASP A 88 35.25 5.56 27.45
CA ASP A 88 35.48 7.00 27.32
C ASP A 88 34.39 7.78 26.56
N VAL A 89 33.28 7.12 26.17
CA VAL A 89 32.06 7.78 25.68
C VAL A 89 31.21 8.21 26.88
N GLU A 90 31.03 9.52 27.04
CA GLU A 90 30.13 10.06 28.07
C GLU A 90 28.67 10.03 27.60
N ARG A 91 28.45 10.35 26.31
CA ARG A 91 27.11 10.52 25.76
C ARG A 91 27.08 10.34 24.25
N VAL A 92 25.96 9.77 23.77
CA VAL A 92 25.58 9.71 22.36
C VAL A 92 24.22 10.37 22.20
N THR A 93 24.18 11.47 21.46
CA THR A 93 22.94 12.15 21.07
C THR A 93 22.67 11.84 19.60
N PRO A 94 21.66 11.02 19.29
CA PRO A 94 21.27 10.79 17.92
C PRO A 94 20.61 12.03 17.33
N SER A 95 20.83 12.27 16.05
CA SER A 95 20.30 13.42 15.33
C SER A 95 19.84 13.01 13.93
N TYR A 96 18.84 13.73 13.43
CA TYR A 96 18.43 13.64 12.04
C TYR A 96 18.71 14.98 11.38
N GLN A 97 19.35 14.92 10.23
CA GLN A 97 19.70 16.06 9.43
C GLN A 97 19.35 15.76 7.98
N LYS A 98 18.53 16.60 7.34
CA LYS A 98 18.19 16.43 5.92
C LYS A 98 18.41 17.73 5.16
N ASP A 99 19.06 17.61 4.02
CA ASP A 99 19.20 18.70 3.05
C ASP A 99 18.12 18.54 1.98
N LEU A 100 17.36 19.60 1.71
CA LEU A 100 16.31 19.57 0.69
C LEU A 100 16.07 20.96 0.08
N PRO A 101 15.57 21.02 -1.16
CA PRO A 101 15.05 22.26 -1.72
C PRO A 101 13.86 22.77 -0.91
N VAL A 102 13.83 24.08 -0.70
CA VAL A 102 12.72 24.78 -0.07
C VAL A 102 12.33 26.00 -0.88
N GLN A 103 11.03 26.30 -0.89
CA GLN A 103 10.47 27.50 -1.47
C GLN A 103 10.12 28.49 -0.35
N THR A 104 10.75 29.66 -0.39
CA THR A 104 10.46 30.77 0.53
C THR A 104 9.17 31.48 0.17
N GLU A 105 8.60 32.27 1.09
CA GLU A 105 7.38 33.08 0.86
C GLU A 105 7.50 34.03 -0.35
N ASP A 106 8.70 34.52 -0.65
CA ASP A 106 8.99 35.36 -1.82
C ASP A 106 9.03 34.57 -3.15
N GLY A 107 8.86 33.24 -3.10
CA GLY A 107 8.86 32.34 -4.25
C GLY A 107 10.26 31.92 -4.72
N GLU A 108 11.32 32.31 -4.01
CA GLU A 108 12.70 31.90 -4.29
C GLU A 108 12.94 30.47 -3.79
N GLN A 109 13.49 29.63 -4.66
CA GLN A 109 13.84 28.25 -4.37
C GLN A 109 15.33 28.18 -3.97
N VAL A 110 15.60 27.66 -2.78
CA VAL A 110 16.95 27.54 -2.22
C VAL A 110 17.10 26.21 -1.50
N THR A 111 18.32 25.69 -1.37
CA THR A 111 18.56 24.49 -0.55
C THR A 111 18.62 24.86 0.93
N ALA A 112 17.89 24.13 1.78
CA ALA A 112 17.94 24.28 3.23
C ALA A 112 18.34 22.98 3.91
N ARG A 113 19.01 23.11 5.06
CA ARG A 113 19.33 22.01 5.96
C ARG A 113 18.42 22.05 7.18
N LEU A 114 17.69 20.97 7.39
CA LEU A 114 16.86 20.77 8.57
C LEU A 114 17.65 19.98 9.61
N HIS A 115 17.80 20.56 10.80
CA HIS A 115 18.29 19.89 12.00
C HIS A 115 17.10 19.51 12.86
N VAL A 116 16.87 18.23 13.01
CA VAL A 116 15.74 17.72 13.80
C VAL A 116 16.24 17.43 15.21
N LEU A 117 15.63 18.10 16.17
CA LEU A 117 15.97 17.95 17.58
C LEU A 117 14.71 17.66 18.39
N ASP A 118 14.88 16.83 19.41
CA ASP A 118 13.89 16.72 20.47
C ASP A 118 14.21 17.77 21.55
N PHE A 119 13.70 18.99 21.34
CA PHE A 119 13.93 20.14 22.23
C PHE A 119 13.49 19.89 23.67
N PHE A 120 12.57 18.96 23.90
CA PHE A 120 11.90 18.77 25.19
C PHE A 120 12.29 17.48 25.90
N ALA A 121 12.73 16.43 25.20
CA ALA A 121 13.17 15.19 25.82
C ALA A 121 14.59 15.27 26.41
N GLU A 122 15.52 15.97 25.74
CA GLU A 122 16.92 16.04 26.18
C GLU A 122 17.21 17.22 27.13
N GLY A 123 16.31 18.22 27.20
CA GLY A 123 16.38 19.30 28.19
C GLY A 123 17.72 20.05 28.24
N ASP A 124 18.27 20.26 29.44
CA ASP A 124 19.58 20.91 29.65
C ASP A 124 20.79 19.98 29.34
N GLU A 125 20.52 18.76 28.91
CA GLU A 125 21.50 17.70 28.68
C GLU A 125 21.77 17.43 27.18
N ALA A 126 21.08 18.11 26.27
CA ALA A 126 21.29 17.98 24.83
C ALA A 126 22.72 18.37 24.41
N VAL A 127 23.35 17.55 23.55
CA VAL A 127 24.59 17.89 22.84
C VAL A 127 24.25 18.83 21.69
N ASN A 128 25.14 19.78 21.36
CA ASN A 128 24.94 20.83 20.35
C ASN A 128 23.74 21.73 20.64
N ARG A 129 23.58 22.14 21.89
CA ARG A 129 22.43 22.94 22.33
C ARG A 129 22.34 24.23 21.51
N PRO A 130 21.20 24.49 20.84
CA PRO A 130 20.99 25.77 20.19
C PRO A 130 20.60 26.84 21.21
N ALA A 131 21.05 28.07 20.98
CA ALA A 131 20.72 29.22 21.80
C ALA A 131 19.65 30.09 21.11
N LEU A 132 18.50 30.25 21.74
CA LEU A 132 17.40 31.07 21.22
C LEU A 132 17.77 32.57 21.25
N LYS A 133 17.59 33.26 20.12
CA LYS A 133 17.80 34.72 20.00
C LYS A 133 16.48 35.48 20.12
N GLU A 134 15.44 35.03 19.40
CA GLU A 134 14.12 35.65 19.36
C GLU A 134 13.02 34.60 19.16
N GLY A 135 11.81 34.84 19.68
CA GLY A 135 10.67 33.94 19.51
C GLY A 135 10.69 32.76 20.48
N ARG A 136 10.49 31.55 19.97
CA ARG A 136 10.54 30.27 20.70
C ARG A 136 11.05 29.14 19.81
N PHE A 137 11.44 28.02 20.41
CA PHE A 137 11.70 26.78 19.67
C PHE A 137 10.39 26.15 19.14
N PRO A 138 10.46 25.35 18.05
CA PRO A 138 9.30 24.62 17.54
C PRO A 138 8.77 23.64 18.58
N GLU A 139 7.44 23.51 18.70
CA GLU A 139 6.76 22.66 19.70
C GLU A 139 6.02 21.46 19.07
N LYS A 140 5.89 21.46 17.75
CA LYS A 140 5.12 20.48 16.97
C LYS A 140 5.53 20.56 15.49
N ALA A 141 5.12 19.56 14.72
CA ALA A 141 5.20 19.60 13.26
C ALA A 141 4.52 20.84 12.65
N GLY A 142 5.07 21.34 11.54
CA GLY A 142 4.68 22.57 10.86
C GLY A 142 5.34 23.85 11.43
N GLU A 143 6.27 23.72 12.38
CA GLU A 143 6.98 24.85 12.98
C GLU A 143 8.50 24.66 12.86
N CYS A 144 9.22 25.75 12.61
CA CYS A 144 10.68 25.74 12.58
C CYS A 144 11.29 26.97 13.26
N ALA A 145 12.52 26.84 13.74
CA ALA A 145 13.35 27.96 14.15
C ALA A 145 14.50 28.13 13.16
N ALA A 146 14.60 29.31 12.54
CA ALA A 146 15.68 29.60 11.59
C ALA A 146 16.98 29.89 12.35
N ILE A 147 18.09 29.34 11.87
CA ILE A 147 19.41 29.68 12.39
C ILE A 147 19.79 31.05 11.83
N SER A 148 20.01 32.00 12.73
CA SER A 148 20.24 33.41 12.45
C SER A 148 21.63 33.83 12.94
N GLY A 149 22.33 34.62 12.13
CA GLY A 149 23.65 35.16 12.44
C GLY A 149 24.09 36.19 11.40
N SER A 150 24.97 37.11 11.78
CA SER A 150 25.47 38.20 10.89
C SER A 150 26.18 37.69 9.63
N ALA A 151 26.50 36.41 9.63
CA ALA A 151 27.26 35.72 8.61
C ALA A 151 26.34 35.16 7.50
N PHE A 152 25.19 34.58 7.85
CA PHE A 152 24.29 33.89 6.91
C PHE A 152 23.49 34.89 6.07
N SER A 153 24.09 35.35 4.97
CA SER A 153 23.55 36.38 4.08
C SER A 153 22.27 35.97 3.35
N ALA A 154 21.95 34.68 3.25
CA ALA A 154 20.68 34.18 2.68
C ALA A 154 19.54 34.08 3.73
N GLY A 155 19.86 33.90 5.02
CA GLY A 155 18.89 33.87 6.12
C GLY A 155 18.52 35.24 6.68
N ALA A 156 19.14 36.32 6.19
CA ALA A 156 18.94 37.69 6.70
C ALA A 156 17.54 38.27 6.43
N GLY A 157 16.68 37.58 5.67
CA GLY A 157 15.32 38.01 5.31
C GLY A 157 14.20 37.41 6.16
N LEU A 158 14.38 36.19 6.69
CA LEU A 158 13.30 35.43 7.34
C LEU A 158 12.96 36.03 8.71
N LYS A 159 11.68 36.30 8.92
CA LYS A 159 11.11 36.80 10.16
C LYS A 159 10.22 35.75 10.78
N ILE A 160 10.02 35.91 12.09
CA ILE A 160 9.02 35.11 12.79
C ILE A 160 7.65 35.39 12.17
N GLY A 161 6.98 34.33 11.73
CA GLY A 161 5.70 34.35 11.03
C GLY A 161 5.80 34.06 9.53
N ASP A 162 6.99 34.12 8.94
CA ASP A 162 7.20 33.76 7.54
C ASP A 162 7.01 32.24 7.35
N THR A 163 6.65 31.85 6.13
CA THR A 163 6.41 30.45 5.76
C THR A 163 7.45 29.95 4.78
N VAL A 164 7.84 28.68 4.93
CA VAL A 164 8.81 27.99 4.07
C VAL A 164 8.20 26.66 3.67
N ARG A 165 8.09 26.41 2.37
CA ARG A 165 7.55 25.16 1.83
C ARG A 165 8.66 24.19 1.50
N LEU A 166 8.57 22.97 2.00
CA LEU A 166 9.49 21.87 1.72
C LEU A 166 9.19 21.25 0.36
N GLU A 167 10.22 20.99 -0.44
CA GLU A 167 10.14 20.31 -1.73
C GLU A 167 11.08 19.07 -1.72
N PRO A 168 10.77 18.04 -0.91
CA PRO A 168 11.56 16.81 -0.88
C PRO A 168 11.52 16.07 -2.23
N GLU A 169 12.49 15.18 -2.43
CA GLU A 169 12.52 14.26 -3.58
C GLU A 169 11.39 13.21 -3.46
N GLU A 170 11.07 12.49 -4.55
CA GLU A 170 9.95 11.54 -4.58
C GLU A 170 10.08 10.45 -3.49
N ASP A 171 11.30 9.98 -3.20
CA ASP A 171 11.55 8.96 -2.18
C ASP A 171 11.45 9.49 -0.73
N ASP A 172 11.57 10.80 -0.54
CA ASP A 172 11.49 11.47 0.77
C ASP A 172 10.10 12.09 1.03
N ASP A 173 9.15 11.92 0.12
CA ASP A 173 7.86 12.61 0.13
C ASP A 173 7.03 12.25 1.39
N GLU A 174 7.15 11.00 1.86
CA GLU A 174 6.47 10.51 3.07
C GLU A 174 7.24 10.78 4.37
N LEU A 175 8.50 11.21 4.29
CA LEU A 175 9.37 11.43 5.45
C LEU A 175 8.88 12.58 6.35
N PHE A 176 8.28 13.61 5.74
CA PHE A 176 7.90 14.85 6.41
C PHE A 176 6.40 14.91 6.67
N ARG A 177 6.00 15.25 7.91
CA ARG A 177 4.58 15.35 8.28
C ARG A 177 3.90 16.56 7.68
N GLU A 178 4.57 17.70 7.63
CA GLU A 178 4.03 18.94 7.09
C GLU A 178 4.93 19.45 5.97
N ARG A 179 4.32 19.91 4.87
CA ARG A 179 5.06 20.50 3.73
C ARG A 179 5.29 21.98 3.87
N GLU A 180 4.69 22.62 4.85
CA GLU A 180 4.81 24.05 5.08
C GLU A 180 5.20 24.29 6.54
N LEU A 181 6.36 24.91 6.73
CA LEU A 181 6.90 25.24 8.03
C LEU A 181 6.73 26.73 8.30
N VAL A 182 6.20 27.07 9.47
CA VAL A 182 6.12 28.44 9.96
C VAL A 182 7.35 28.74 10.81
N VAL A 183 8.04 29.84 10.52
CA VAL A 183 9.16 30.31 11.34
C VAL A 183 8.63 30.86 12.67
N VAL A 184 8.85 30.14 13.78
CA VAL A 184 8.39 30.52 15.13
C VAL A 184 9.48 31.13 16.00
N GLY A 185 10.74 31.03 15.58
CA GLY A 185 11.87 31.59 16.30
C GLY A 185 13.12 31.74 15.46
N LEU A 186 14.07 32.50 16.00
CA LEU A 186 15.41 32.68 15.50
C LEU A 186 16.40 32.17 16.55
N ALA A 187 17.32 31.30 16.17
CA ALA A 187 18.29 30.68 17.06
C ALA A 187 19.72 30.83 16.53
N SER A 188 20.73 30.59 17.36
CA SER A 188 22.12 30.33 16.94
C SER A 188 22.50 28.90 17.28
N SER A 189 23.41 28.31 16.51
CA SER A 189 23.88 26.94 16.70
C SER A 189 25.38 26.91 16.97
N PRO A 190 25.87 26.07 17.89
CA PRO A 190 27.30 25.84 18.07
C PRO A 190 27.94 25.12 16.88
N LEU A 191 27.14 24.46 16.02
CA LEU A 191 27.62 23.83 14.78
C LEU A 191 28.11 24.84 13.74
N TYR A 192 27.64 26.09 13.84
CA TYR A 192 27.79 27.13 12.84
C TYR A 192 28.29 28.45 13.46
N MET A 193 29.61 28.62 13.55
CA MET A 193 30.20 29.84 14.14
C MET A 193 30.36 30.98 13.14
N ALA A 194 30.50 30.67 11.85
CA ALA A 194 30.73 31.62 10.77
C ALA A 194 29.88 31.25 9.55
N ALA A 195 29.71 32.21 8.63
CA ALA A 195 29.12 31.92 7.34
C ALA A 195 30.16 31.29 6.47
N GLU A 196 30.06 29.99 6.37
CA GLU A 196 30.77 29.23 5.38
C GLU A 196 29.75 28.61 4.44
N GLN A 197 30.10 28.57 3.16
CA GLN A 197 29.30 27.85 2.19
C GLN A 197 29.44 26.36 2.48
N VAL A 198 28.36 25.74 2.95
CA VAL A 198 28.28 24.30 3.13
C VAL A 198 27.87 23.72 1.78
N SER A 199 28.71 22.86 1.19
CA SER A 199 28.37 22.13 -0.03
C SER A 199 27.35 21.04 0.26
N THR A 200 26.51 20.74 -0.72
CA THR A 200 25.50 19.67 -0.66
C THR A 200 25.29 19.13 -2.07
N SER A 201 24.97 17.85 -2.22
CA SER A 201 24.57 17.24 -3.50
C SER A 201 23.17 17.67 -3.95
N VAL A 202 22.42 18.35 -3.08
CA VAL A 202 21.01 18.68 -3.28
C VAL A 202 20.81 20.11 -3.81
N GLY A 203 19.99 20.26 -4.85
CA GLY A 203 19.61 21.55 -5.41
C GLY A 203 20.79 22.36 -5.96
N SER A 204 21.04 23.55 -5.39
CA SER A 204 22.01 24.52 -5.91
C SER A 204 23.50 24.15 -5.71
N GLY A 205 23.78 23.03 -5.05
CA GLY A 205 25.14 22.61 -4.68
C GLY A 205 25.65 23.23 -3.37
N THR A 206 24.90 24.17 -2.78
CA THR A 206 25.22 24.81 -1.50
C THR A 206 23.99 25.00 -0.62
N VAL A 207 24.14 24.81 0.69
CA VAL A 207 23.09 25.05 1.67
C VAL A 207 23.01 26.55 1.98
N ALA A 208 21.84 27.15 1.72
CA ALA A 208 21.60 28.58 1.91
C ALA A 208 20.92 28.88 3.26
N LEU A 209 20.01 28.01 3.70
CA LEU A 209 19.22 28.18 4.91
C LEU A 209 19.43 27.01 5.86
N PHE A 210 19.36 27.27 7.17
CA PHE A 210 19.45 26.23 8.18
C PHE A 210 18.30 26.41 9.16
N PHE A 211 17.59 25.32 9.44
CA PHE A 211 16.45 25.33 10.32
C PHE A 211 16.59 24.27 11.39
N TYR A 212 15.95 24.55 12.52
CA TYR A 212 15.69 23.63 13.58
C TYR A 212 14.21 23.26 13.55
N VAL A 213 13.91 21.96 13.52
CA VAL A 213 12.54 21.42 13.56
C VAL A 213 12.40 20.42 14.70
N ASP A 214 11.17 20.27 15.21
CA ASP A 214 10.88 19.32 16.28
C ASP A 214 10.92 17.86 15.77
N ARG A 215 11.28 16.91 16.64
CA ARG A 215 11.33 15.48 16.31
C ARG A 215 10.02 14.93 15.72
N SER A 216 8.88 15.54 16.06
CA SER A 216 7.58 15.17 15.51
C SER A 216 7.38 15.52 14.03
N GLU A 217 8.29 16.27 13.39
CA GLU A 217 8.23 16.62 11.96
C GLU A 217 8.60 15.46 11.03
N ILE A 218 9.47 14.55 11.48
CA ILE A 218 9.99 13.45 10.65
C ILE A 218 9.46 12.10 11.14
N ASP A 219 9.09 11.23 10.21
CA ASP A 219 8.60 9.87 10.49
C ASP A 219 9.62 8.78 10.05
N THR A 220 10.76 8.73 10.75
CA THR A 220 11.75 7.65 10.58
C THR A 220 12.42 7.29 11.90
N ASP A 221 12.83 6.03 12.05
CA ASP A 221 13.64 5.55 13.18
C ASP A 221 15.15 5.48 12.83
N ILE A 222 15.53 5.90 11.62
CA ILE A 222 16.92 5.87 11.13
C ILE A 222 17.58 7.24 11.29
N PHE A 223 18.58 7.33 12.17
CA PHE A 223 19.34 8.54 12.46
C PHE A 223 20.36 8.82 11.34
N THR A 224 20.66 10.10 11.10
CA THR A 224 21.70 10.49 10.13
C THR A 224 23.07 10.64 10.78
N ASP A 225 23.08 11.09 12.04
CA ASP A 225 24.26 11.50 12.78
C ASP A 225 24.19 11.04 14.24
N PHE A 226 25.32 10.62 14.79
CA PHE A 226 25.53 10.51 16.24
C PHE A 226 26.52 11.57 16.70
N HIS A 227 26.02 12.51 17.49
CA HIS A 227 26.85 13.51 18.17
C HIS A 227 27.31 12.94 19.51
N ILE A 228 28.62 12.80 19.68
CA ILE A 228 29.27 12.10 20.79
C ILE A 228 30.06 13.09 21.65
N SER A 229 29.90 12.99 22.96
CA SER A 229 30.75 13.65 23.95
C SER A 229 31.62 12.62 24.67
N LEU A 230 32.89 12.96 24.90
CA LEU A 230 33.89 12.08 25.51
C LEU A 230 34.20 12.47 26.95
N GLU A 231 34.42 11.47 27.79
CA GLU A 231 34.76 11.69 29.19
C GLU A 231 36.10 12.43 29.32
N GLY A 232 36.09 13.57 30.02
CA GLY A 232 37.32 14.31 30.34
C GLY A 232 37.82 15.25 29.23
N CYS A 233 37.07 15.44 28.15
CA CYS A 233 37.38 16.43 27.11
C CYS A 233 37.05 17.87 27.50
N THR A 234 35.93 18.13 28.19
CA THR A 234 35.49 19.47 28.64
C THR A 234 36.56 20.29 29.40
N PRO A 235 37.37 19.74 30.32
CA PRO A 235 38.40 20.54 31.00
C PRO A 235 39.67 20.81 30.15
N LEU A 236 39.76 20.29 28.92
CA LEU A 236 40.89 20.45 28.02
C LEU A 236 40.66 21.64 27.09
N ASP A 237 41.75 22.35 26.74
CA ASP A 237 41.71 23.35 25.66
C ASP A 237 41.40 22.64 24.35
N THR A 238 40.24 22.92 23.76
CA THR A 238 39.78 22.33 22.49
C THR A 238 40.80 22.51 21.36
N PHE A 239 41.55 23.62 21.36
CA PHE A 239 42.57 23.92 20.37
C PHE A 239 43.95 23.34 20.72
N GLY A 240 44.03 22.60 21.84
CA GLY A 240 45.25 22.03 22.39
C GLY A 240 45.48 20.58 21.95
N GLY A 241 46.76 20.18 21.89
CA GLY A 241 47.12 18.82 21.48
C GLY A 241 46.64 17.70 22.42
N ALA A 242 46.36 18.01 23.69
CA ALA A 242 45.84 17.01 24.64
C ALA A 242 44.38 16.64 24.33
N TYR A 243 43.56 17.61 23.91
CA TYR A 243 42.21 17.36 23.42
C TYR A 243 42.26 16.52 22.14
N GLN A 244 43.11 16.92 21.19
CA GLN A 244 43.24 16.20 19.91
C GLN A 244 43.66 14.72 20.10
N GLU A 245 44.62 14.44 20.99
CA GLU A 245 45.06 13.06 21.26
C GLU A 245 43.95 12.19 21.85
N ALA A 246 43.05 12.76 22.67
CA ALA A 246 41.90 12.05 23.22
C ALA A 246 40.85 11.74 22.14
N VAL A 247 40.57 12.72 21.29
CA VAL A 247 39.58 12.60 20.20
C VAL A 247 40.06 11.64 19.12
N ASP A 248 41.32 11.74 18.67
CA ASP A 248 41.90 10.85 17.65
C ASP A 248 41.85 9.38 18.08
N GLY A 249 42.21 9.11 19.34
CA GLY A 249 42.20 7.75 19.88
C GLY A 249 40.80 7.12 19.87
N GLN A 250 39.77 7.90 20.19
CA GLN A 250 38.39 7.42 20.16
C GLN A 250 37.83 7.34 18.74
N ALA A 251 38.23 8.24 17.84
CA ALA A 251 37.82 8.22 16.45
C ALA A 251 38.22 6.90 15.76
N GLU A 252 39.47 6.45 15.94
CA GLU A 252 39.94 5.15 15.41
C GLU A 252 39.11 3.96 15.93
N ALA A 253 38.69 4.02 17.20
CA ALA A 253 37.86 2.98 17.81
C ALA A 253 36.44 2.99 17.22
N LEU A 254 35.85 4.16 16.98
CA LEU A 254 34.54 4.33 16.36
C LEU A 254 34.54 3.89 14.90
N GLU A 255 35.59 4.18 14.14
CA GLU A 255 35.74 3.69 12.77
C GLU A 255 35.80 2.16 12.72
N ALA A 256 36.46 1.54 13.70
CA ALA A 256 36.51 0.08 13.81
C ALA A 256 35.14 -0.53 14.13
N LEU A 257 34.39 0.08 15.06
CA LEU A 257 33.01 -0.32 15.34
C LEU A 257 32.11 -0.10 14.12
N GLY A 258 32.26 1.03 13.45
CA GLY A 258 31.46 1.40 12.28
C GLY A 258 31.60 0.40 11.13
N ARG A 259 32.80 -0.14 10.89
CA ARG A 259 32.98 -1.23 9.90
C ARG A 259 32.21 -2.50 10.26
N GLU A 260 32.07 -2.83 11.54
CA GLU A 260 31.28 -3.99 11.99
C GLU A 260 29.78 -3.69 11.89
N ARG A 261 29.36 -2.53 12.38
CA ARG A 261 27.94 -2.12 12.40
C ARG A 261 27.39 -1.85 10.99
N ALA A 262 28.19 -1.28 10.10
CA ALA A 262 27.80 -1.11 8.70
C ALA A 262 27.56 -2.44 7.99
N GLN A 263 28.35 -3.49 8.27
CA GLN A 263 28.08 -4.83 7.72
C GLN A 263 26.78 -5.43 8.24
N VAL A 264 26.43 -5.16 9.51
CA VAL A 264 25.14 -5.58 10.07
C VAL A 264 24.01 -4.84 9.36
N ARG A 265 24.13 -3.52 9.18
CA ARG A 265 23.14 -2.68 8.49
C ARG A 265 22.98 -3.07 7.02
N ASP A 266 24.08 -3.40 6.34
CA ASP A 266 24.06 -3.91 4.97
C ASP A 266 23.27 -5.22 4.87
N GLN A 267 23.45 -6.12 5.83
CA GLN A 267 22.71 -7.38 5.86
C GLN A 267 21.22 -7.15 6.18
N GLU A 268 20.90 -6.23 7.08
CA GLU A 268 19.50 -5.87 7.39
C GLU A 268 18.77 -5.32 6.16
N ILE A 269 19.39 -4.36 5.45
CA ILE A 269 18.82 -3.79 4.22
C ILE A 269 18.73 -4.84 3.12
N TYR A 270 19.73 -5.71 2.99
CA TYR A 270 19.69 -6.81 2.04
C TYR A 270 18.55 -7.79 2.35
N ASP A 271 18.38 -8.16 3.63
CA ASP A 271 17.33 -9.09 4.04
C ASP A 271 15.93 -8.49 3.83
N GLU A 272 15.75 -7.19 4.12
CA GLU A 272 14.51 -6.43 3.87
C GLU A 272 14.16 -6.38 2.38
N ALA A 273 15.11 -5.97 1.52
CA ALA A 273 14.90 -5.95 0.07
C ALA A 273 14.64 -7.35 -0.51
N MET A 274 15.29 -8.39 0.05
CA MET A 274 15.03 -9.78 -0.34
C MET A 274 13.65 -10.27 0.11
N ASP A 275 13.11 -9.77 1.22
CA ASP A 275 11.75 -10.08 1.67
C ASP A 275 10.72 -9.38 0.77
N GLU A 276 10.94 -8.11 0.38
CA GLU A 276 10.10 -7.42 -0.61
C GLU A 276 10.08 -8.14 -1.97
N ILE A 277 11.24 -8.60 -2.46
CA ILE A 277 11.31 -9.42 -3.68
C ILE A 277 10.49 -10.71 -3.54
N ARG A 278 10.53 -11.37 -2.36
CA ARG A 278 9.73 -12.59 -2.13
C ARG A 278 8.24 -12.30 -2.11
N GLU A 279 7.83 -11.20 -1.50
CA GLU A 279 6.43 -10.76 -1.48
C GLU A 279 5.93 -10.44 -2.89
N ALA A 280 6.71 -9.69 -3.68
CA ALA A 280 6.42 -9.44 -5.09
C ALA A 280 6.35 -10.74 -5.92
N GLU A 281 7.24 -11.71 -5.67
CA GLU A 281 7.20 -13.03 -6.30
C GLU A 281 6.00 -13.89 -5.89
N ASP A 282 5.53 -13.77 -4.66
CA ASP A 282 4.33 -14.45 -4.17
C ASP A 282 3.07 -13.80 -4.77
N GLU A 283 3.01 -12.46 -4.82
CA GLU A 283 1.92 -11.72 -5.48
C GLU A 283 1.84 -12.03 -6.98
N TYR A 284 2.97 -12.02 -7.69
CA TYR A 284 3.04 -12.44 -9.09
C TYR A 284 2.51 -13.87 -9.28
N ARG A 285 2.88 -14.80 -8.38
CA ARG A 285 2.39 -16.19 -8.45
C ARG A 285 0.89 -16.30 -8.23
N GLU A 286 0.32 -15.50 -7.33
CA GLU A 286 -1.13 -15.44 -7.08
C GLU A 286 -1.88 -14.87 -8.29
N LYS A 287 -1.49 -13.67 -8.75
CA LYS A 287 -2.07 -13.04 -9.96
C LYS A 287 -2.02 -13.96 -11.17
N ARG A 288 -0.89 -14.63 -11.37
CA ARG A 288 -0.73 -15.60 -12.45
C ARG A 288 -1.66 -16.80 -12.33
N ALA A 289 -1.84 -17.35 -11.13
CA ALA A 289 -2.75 -18.47 -10.92
C ALA A 289 -4.21 -18.08 -11.19
N ASP A 290 -4.61 -16.88 -10.77
CA ASP A 290 -5.95 -16.35 -11.00
C ASP A 290 -6.20 -16.09 -12.49
N ALA A 291 -5.28 -15.41 -13.18
CA ALA A 291 -5.38 -15.18 -14.62
C ALA A 291 -5.33 -16.49 -15.45
N GLU A 292 -4.51 -17.47 -15.06
CA GLU A 292 -4.51 -18.81 -15.71
C GLU A 292 -5.87 -19.52 -15.53
N GLN A 293 -6.54 -19.33 -14.39
CA GLN A 293 -7.87 -19.88 -14.10
C GLN A 293 -8.97 -19.15 -14.90
N GLU A 294 -8.93 -17.82 -14.99
CA GLU A 294 -9.87 -17.04 -15.80
C GLU A 294 -9.77 -17.40 -17.29
N LEU A 295 -8.55 -17.51 -17.83
CA LEU A 295 -8.31 -17.98 -19.20
C LEU A 295 -8.82 -19.41 -19.43
N PHE A 296 -8.70 -20.28 -18.43
CA PHE A 296 -9.24 -21.63 -18.50
C PHE A 296 -10.77 -21.63 -18.57
N ASP A 297 -11.44 -20.82 -17.75
CA ASP A 297 -12.90 -20.71 -17.71
C ASP A 297 -13.43 -20.09 -19.01
N ALA A 298 -12.84 -18.99 -19.50
CA ALA A 298 -13.18 -18.38 -20.79
C ALA A 298 -13.02 -19.36 -21.97
N LYS A 299 -11.96 -20.17 -21.94
CA LYS A 299 -11.74 -21.23 -22.94
C LYS A 299 -12.80 -22.34 -22.87
N GLN A 300 -13.31 -22.63 -21.68
CA GLN A 300 -14.41 -23.58 -21.49
C GLN A 300 -15.70 -23.04 -22.11
N GLU A 301 -16.02 -21.77 -21.88
CA GLU A 301 -17.19 -21.10 -22.46
C GLU A 301 -17.13 -21.06 -23.99
N LEU A 302 -15.96 -20.79 -24.56
CA LEU A 302 -15.72 -20.89 -26.01
C LEU A 302 -15.99 -22.31 -26.54
N THR A 303 -15.53 -23.33 -25.82
CA THR A 303 -15.76 -24.74 -26.20
C THR A 303 -17.25 -25.11 -26.18
N ASP A 304 -17.99 -24.60 -25.20
CA ASP A 304 -19.44 -24.79 -25.10
C ASP A 304 -20.20 -24.02 -26.20
N ALA A 305 -19.75 -22.81 -26.55
CA ALA A 305 -20.28 -22.04 -27.67
C ALA A 305 -20.03 -22.74 -29.02
N GLU A 306 -18.83 -23.29 -29.26
CA GLU A 306 -18.54 -24.13 -30.45
C GLU A 306 -19.49 -25.32 -30.55
N LYS A 307 -19.78 -25.97 -29.42
CA LYS A 307 -20.70 -27.10 -29.36
C LYS A 307 -22.13 -26.68 -29.69
N LYS A 308 -22.61 -25.56 -29.16
CA LYS A 308 -23.93 -24.99 -29.51
C LYS A 308 -24.05 -24.70 -31.01
N ILE A 309 -23.00 -24.13 -31.63
CA ILE A 309 -22.95 -23.90 -33.07
C ILE A 309 -23.06 -25.22 -33.82
N ARG A 310 -22.28 -26.23 -33.42
CA ARG A 310 -22.28 -27.55 -34.06
C ARG A 310 -23.63 -28.26 -33.99
N ASP A 311 -24.28 -28.21 -32.83
CA ASP A 311 -25.60 -28.78 -32.61
C ASP A 311 -26.67 -28.02 -33.43
N GLY A 312 -26.60 -26.68 -33.45
CA GLY A 312 -27.46 -25.83 -34.28
C GLY A 312 -27.30 -26.04 -35.79
N GLU A 313 -26.07 -26.25 -36.28
CA GLU A 313 -25.80 -26.60 -37.69
C GLU A 313 -26.43 -27.94 -38.08
N LYS A 314 -26.43 -28.90 -37.16
CA LYS A 314 -27.03 -30.21 -37.37
C LYS A 314 -28.56 -30.13 -37.37
N GLU A 315 -29.16 -29.43 -36.41
CA GLU A 315 -30.62 -29.19 -36.37
C GLU A 315 -31.12 -28.47 -37.63
N LEU A 316 -30.34 -27.50 -38.13
CA LEU A 316 -30.66 -26.80 -39.37
C LEU A 316 -30.55 -27.73 -40.60
N ALA A 317 -29.59 -28.64 -40.63
CA ALA A 317 -29.44 -29.61 -41.71
C ALA A 317 -30.60 -30.62 -41.71
N ASP A 318 -30.95 -31.17 -40.55
CA ASP A 318 -32.05 -32.12 -40.38
C ASP A 318 -33.40 -31.46 -40.76
N GLY A 319 -33.65 -30.22 -40.31
CA GLY A 319 -34.85 -29.45 -40.67
C GLY A 319 -34.94 -29.13 -42.19
N LYS A 320 -33.81 -28.89 -42.87
CA LYS A 320 -33.76 -28.69 -44.34
C LYS A 320 -34.12 -29.97 -45.10
N GLU A 321 -33.77 -31.13 -44.58
CA GLU A 321 -34.12 -32.43 -45.16
C GLU A 321 -35.61 -32.74 -45.01
N GLU A 322 -36.17 -32.53 -43.82
CA GLU A 322 -37.60 -32.72 -43.55
C GLU A 322 -38.49 -31.79 -44.39
N LEU A 323 -38.10 -30.52 -44.56
CA LEU A 323 -38.81 -29.57 -45.43
C LEU A 323 -38.79 -30.01 -46.90
N ALA A 324 -37.66 -30.55 -47.37
CA ALA A 324 -37.51 -31.03 -48.74
C ALA A 324 -38.40 -32.24 -49.02
N ASP A 325 -38.57 -33.13 -48.05
CA ASP A 325 -39.47 -34.28 -48.16
C ASP A 325 -40.95 -33.87 -48.05
N GLY A 326 -41.29 -32.91 -47.17
CA GLY A 326 -42.63 -32.30 -47.13
C GLY A 326 -43.03 -31.66 -48.47
N LYS A 327 -42.10 -30.98 -49.14
CA LYS A 327 -42.31 -30.40 -50.49
C LYS A 327 -42.59 -31.46 -51.56
N ARG A 328 -41.87 -32.58 -51.52
CA ARG A 328 -42.03 -33.68 -52.49
C ARG A 328 -43.40 -34.34 -52.40
N GLU A 329 -43.95 -34.49 -51.20
CA GLU A 329 -45.30 -35.06 -51.01
C GLU A 329 -46.41 -34.09 -51.44
N LEU A 330 -46.21 -32.78 -51.24
CA LEU A 330 -47.12 -31.74 -51.77
C LEU A 330 -47.18 -31.73 -53.31
N ASP A 331 -46.02 -31.77 -53.99
CA ASP A 331 -45.92 -31.79 -55.45
C ASP A 331 -46.57 -33.06 -56.07
N LYS A 332 -46.44 -34.20 -55.39
CA LYS A 332 -47.10 -35.46 -55.81
C LYS A 332 -48.62 -35.37 -55.72
N ALA A 333 -49.15 -34.76 -54.66
CA ALA A 333 -50.59 -34.58 -54.47
C ALA A 333 -51.19 -33.61 -55.51
N GLU A 334 -50.47 -32.55 -55.89
CA GLU A 334 -50.90 -31.60 -56.93
C GLU A 334 -51.04 -32.28 -58.31
N LYS A 335 -50.06 -33.12 -58.67
CA LYS A 335 -50.04 -33.82 -59.96
C LYS A 335 -51.18 -34.83 -60.11
N GLN A 336 -51.49 -35.59 -59.06
CA GLN A 336 -52.59 -36.56 -59.05
C GLN A 336 -53.97 -35.92 -59.20
N LEU A 337 -54.16 -34.70 -58.72
CA LEU A 337 -55.41 -33.96 -58.84
C LEU A 337 -55.66 -33.46 -60.27
N SER A 338 -54.61 -33.08 -60.99
CA SER A 338 -54.66 -32.57 -62.37
C SER A 338 -55.02 -33.66 -63.40
N ASP A 339 -54.47 -34.86 -63.25
CA ASP A 339 -54.67 -35.97 -64.21
C ASP A 339 -56.10 -36.55 -64.16
N ALA A 340 -56.70 -36.63 -62.97
CA ALA A 340 -58.08 -37.11 -62.81
C ALA A 340 -59.15 -36.21 -63.45
N GLY A 341 -58.85 -34.92 -63.68
CA GLY A 341 -59.75 -33.96 -64.30
C GLY A 341 -59.93 -34.13 -65.82
N LYS A 342 -58.93 -34.65 -66.54
CA LYS A 342 -58.93 -34.71 -68.02
C LYS A 342 -59.63 -35.95 -68.60
N GLU A 343 -59.83 -37.01 -67.80
CA GLU A 343 -60.36 -38.30 -68.26
C GLU A 343 -61.90 -38.35 -68.27
N LEU A 344 -62.56 -37.49 -67.48
CA LEU A 344 -64.01 -37.50 -67.28
C LEU A 344 -64.80 -36.94 -68.48
N ASP A 345 -64.23 -36.00 -69.23
CA ASP A 345 -64.92 -35.28 -70.30
C ASP A 345 -65.08 -36.09 -71.61
N LYS A 346 -64.33 -37.19 -71.79
CA LYS A 346 -64.32 -37.96 -73.06
C LYS A 346 -65.46 -38.97 -73.23
N ASN A 347 -66.08 -39.44 -72.14
CA ASN A 347 -66.93 -40.66 -72.14
C ASN A 347 -68.44 -40.42 -72.30
N LYS A 348 -68.88 -39.17 -72.48
CA LYS A 348 -70.31 -38.78 -72.38
C LYS A 348 -71.16 -39.02 -73.64
N SER A 349 -70.60 -39.19 -74.84
CA SER A 349 -71.36 -39.16 -76.11
C SER A 349 -71.69 -40.52 -76.76
N GLN A 350 -71.19 -41.64 -76.26
CA GLN A 350 -71.30 -42.96 -76.94
C GLN A 350 -72.43 -43.87 -76.42
N VAL A 351 -73.04 -43.56 -75.27
CA VAL A 351 -74.00 -44.45 -74.58
C VAL A 351 -75.43 -44.37 -75.13
N ASP A 352 -75.82 -43.26 -75.76
CA ASP A 352 -77.23 -42.99 -76.09
C ASP A 352 -77.82 -43.84 -77.23
N LYS A 353 -77.00 -44.41 -78.13
CA LYS A 353 -77.49 -45.23 -79.27
C LYS A 353 -77.73 -46.70 -78.93
N ALA A 354 -77.10 -47.26 -77.90
CA ALA A 354 -77.15 -48.69 -77.59
C ALA A 354 -78.45 -49.14 -76.90
N ARG A 355 -79.17 -48.23 -76.22
CA ARG A 355 -80.37 -48.54 -75.44
C ARG A 355 -81.61 -48.93 -76.26
N LYS A 356 -81.65 -48.66 -77.58
CA LYS A 356 -82.89 -48.75 -78.37
C LYS A 356 -83.19 -50.14 -78.96
N THR A 357 -82.17 -50.96 -79.22
CA THR A 357 -82.31 -52.23 -79.98
C THR A 357 -82.48 -53.47 -79.09
N ILE A 358 -82.13 -53.37 -77.80
CA ILE A 358 -82.25 -54.46 -76.81
C ILE A 358 -83.71 -54.68 -76.36
N LYS A 359 -84.55 -53.65 -76.48
CA LYS A 359 -85.89 -53.55 -75.88
C LYS A 359 -86.96 -54.47 -76.49
N GLU A 360 -86.76 -55.01 -77.70
CA GLU A 360 -87.82 -55.71 -78.44
C GLU A 360 -87.72 -57.25 -78.43
N ASN A 361 -86.60 -57.84 -77.99
CA ASN A 361 -86.47 -59.31 -77.92
C ASN A 361 -85.99 -59.86 -76.56
N GLU A 362 -85.69 -59.02 -75.56
CA GLU A 362 -85.58 -59.47 -74.16
C GLU A 362 -86.92 -60.02 -73.63
N GLY A 363 -88.05 -59.43 -74.03
CA GLY A 363 -89.34 -59.63 -73.37
C GLY A 363 -89.84 -61.07 -73.20
N LYS A 364 -89.57 -62.00 -74.13
CA LYS A 364 -90.13 -63.37 -74.04
C LYS A 364 -89.21 -64.42 -73.40
N ILE A 365 -87.89 -64.24 -73.47
CA ILE A 365 -86.94 -65.11 -72.75
C ILE A 365 -86.65 -64.56 -71.37
N GLU A 366 -86.66 -63.24 -71.21
CA GLU A 366 -86.66 -62.59 -69.92
C GLU A 366 -88.00 -62.80 -69.21
N GLU A 367 -89.16 -63.01 -69.85
CA GLU A 367 -90.39 -63.37 -69.10
C GLU A 367 -90.34 -64.78 -68.51
N ALA A 368 -89.81 -65.78 -69.21
CA ALA A 368 -89.63 -67.12 -68.64
C ALA A 368 -88.47 -67.15 -67.62
N ARG A 369 -87.34 -66.49 -67.94
CA ARG A 369 -86.20 -66.32 -67.02
C ARG A 369 -86.54 -65.45 -65.83
N LYS A 370 -87.26 -64.34 -65.96
CA LYS A 370 -87.83 -63.55 -64.85
C LYS A 370 -88.97 -64.29 -64.17
N ALA A 371 -89.82 -65.08 -64.79
CA ALA A 371 -90.81 -65.82 -64.01
C ALA A 371 -90.09 -66.74 -63.02
N VAL A 372 -89.03 -67.42 -63.46
CA VAL A 372 -88.19 -68.31 -62.64
C VAL A 372 -87.26 -67.56 -61.68
N GLU A 373 -86.48 -66.60 -62.19
CA GLU A 373 -85.49 -65.81 -61.47
C GLU A 373 -86.15 -64.73 -60.63
N THR A 374 -87.26 -64.12 -61.04
CA THR A 374 -88.04 -63.21 -60.19
C THR A 374 -88.88 -63.99 -59.20
N PHE A 375 -89.30 -65.23 -59.44
CA PHE A 375 -89.81 -66.05 -58.34
C PHE A 375 -88.68 -66.49 -57.41
N ASP A 376 -87.51 -66.89 -57.92
CA ASP A 376 -86.36 -67.29 -57.09
C ASP A 376 -85.67 -66.12 -56.40
N GLU A 377 -85.70 -64.91 -56.94
CA GLU A 377 -85.17 -63.66 -56.39
C GLU A 377 -86.24 -62.92 -55.61
N GLN A 378 -87.54 -62.97 -55.95
CA GLN A 378 -88.55 -62.48 -55.01
C GLN A 378 -88.63 -63.42 -53.85
N LYS A 379 -88.58 -64.75 -54.04
CA LYS A 379 -88.46 -65.69 -52.93
C LYS A 379 -87.11 -65.54 -52.23
N LYS A 380 -85.95 -65.44 -52.89
CA LYS A 380 -84.66 -65.22 -52.20
C LYS A 380 -84.50 -63.83 -51.62
N ALA A 381 -85.07 -62.76 -52.16
CA ALA A 381 -84.96 -61.38 -51.66
C ALA A 381 -86.11 -61.00 -50.73
N TRP A 382 -87.26 -61.68 -50.79
CA TRP A 382 -88.23 -61.70 -49.72
C TRP A 382 -87.78 -62.64 -48.61
N GLU A 383 -87.18 -63.81 -48.84
CA GLU A 383 -86.61 -64.64 -47.77
C GLU A 383 -85.35 -64.03 -47.21
N LYS A 384 -84.48 -63.42 -48.03
CA LYS A 384 -83.33 -62.63 -47.57
C LYS A 384 -83.80 -61.33 -46.97
N GLY A 385 -84.78 -60.63 -47.52
CA GLY A 385 -85.38 -59.43 -46.94
C GLY A 385 -86.14 -59.72 -45.66
N VAL A 386 -86.84 -60.85 -45.54
CA VAL A 386 -87.48 -61.34 -44.31
C VAL A 386 -86.40 -61.82 -43.36
N ARG A 387 -85.28 -62.39 -43.80
CA ARG A 387 -84.14 -62.72 -42.92
C ARG A 387 -83.27 -61.52 -42.56
N GLU A 388 -83.25 -60.45 -43.35
CA GLU A 388 -82.50 -59.21 -43.14
C GLU A 388 -83.35 -58.21 -42.38
N LEU A 389 -84.67 -58.27 -42.52
CA LEU A 389 -85.62 -57.53 -41.73
C LEU A 389 -85.99 -58.29 -40.47
N ALA A 390 -86.16 -59.61 -40.48
CA ALA A 390 -86.14 -60.37 -39.24
C ALA A 390 -84.74 -60.32 -38.64
N GLY A 391 -83.68 -60.21 -39.43
CA GLY A 391 -82.31 -60.01 -38.96
C GLY A 391 -82.11 -58.64 -38.34
N ALA A 392 -82.56 -57.57 -38.99
CA ALA A 392 -82.54 -56.19 -38.50
C ALA A 392 -83.57 -55.96 -37.40
N LYS A 393 -84.75 -56.59 -37.47
CA LYS A 393 -85.75 -56.64 -36.39
C LYS A 393 -85.17 -57.35 -35.20
N LYS A 394 -84.52 -58.49 -35.42
CA LYS A 394 -83.93 -59.29 -34.36
C LYS A 394 -82.67 -58.61 -33.84
N THR A 395 -81.85 -57.91 -34.61
CA THR A 395 -80.74 -57.10 -34.07
C THR A 395 -81.22 -55.82 -33.41
N LEU A 396 -82.35 -55.26 -33.84
CA LEU A 396 -82.95 -54.12 -33.18
C LEU A 396 -83.72 -54.50 -31.92
N ASP A 397 -84.48 -55.59 -31.96
CA ASP A 397 -85.22 -56.16 -30.85
C ASP A 397 -84.24 -56.87 -29.90
N GLU A 398 -83.11 -57.45 -30.37
CA GLU A 398 -81.98 -57.93 -29.54
C GLU A 398 -81.18 -56.75 -29.00
N GLY A 399 -80.99 -55.68 -29.77
CA GLY A 399 -80.38 -54.45 -29.27
C GLY A 399 -81.25 -53.82 -28.21
N ARG A 400 -82.57 -53.73 -28.44
CA ARG A 400 -83.54 -53.11 -27.53
C ARG A 400 -83.76 -54.00 -26.34
N GLU A 401 -83.78 -55.31 -26.52
CA GLU A 401 -83.70 -56.25 -25.41
C GLU A 401 -82.35 -56.15 -24.71
N LYS A 402 -81.21 -55.93 -25.38
CA LYS A 402 -79.90 -55.78 -24.71
C LYS A 402 -79.76 -54.46 -23.96
N LEU A 403 -80.35 -53.38 -24.48
CA LEU A 403 -80.39 -52.09 -23.80
C LEU A 403 -81.44 -52.09 -22.70
N ALA A 404 -82.64 -52.62 -22.96
CA ALA A 404 -83.67 -52.75 -21.93
C ALA A 404 -83.25 -53.76 -20.87
N LYS A 405 -82.62 -54.89 -21.23
CA LYS A 405 -81.96 -55.82 -20.30
C LYS A 405 -80.81 -55.13 -19.61
N GLY A 406 -79.83 -54.55 -20.30
CA GLY A 406 -78.73 -53.82 -19.66
C GLY A 406 -79.22 -52.70 -18.73
N ARG A 407 -80.30 -51.99 -19.08
CA ARG A 407 -80.88 -50.90 -18.27
C ARG A 407 -81.72 -51.45 -17.12
N THR A 408 -82.45 -52.55 -17.30
CA THR A 408 -83.10 -53.26 -16.17
C THR A 408 -82.12 -54.05 -15.33
N GLU A 409 -81.02 -54.54 -15.87
CA GLU A 409 -79.94 -55.28 -15.19
C GLU A 409 -79.08 -54.30 -14.43
N TYR A 410 -78.80 -53.11 -14.95
CA TYR A 410 -78.12 -52.04 -14.22
C TYR A 410 -79.05 -51.39 -13.20
N GLU A 411 -80.29 -51.02 -13.52
CA GLU A 411 -81.23 -50.47 -12.52
C GLU A 411 -81.64 -51.53 -11.48
N ALA A 412 -81.71 -52.82 -11.83
CA ALA A 412 -81.90 -53.89 -10.85
C ALA A 412 -80.62 -54.18 -10.06
N ALA A 413 -79.44 -54.20 -10.68
CA ALA A 413 -78.17 -54.34 -9.97
C ALA A 413 -77.94 -53.16 -9.04
N LYS A 414 -78.34 -51.94 -9.43
CA LYS A 414 -78.28 -50.75 -8.60
C LYS A 414 -79.31 -50.75 -7.49
N ALA A 415 -80.58 -51.04 -7.80
CA ALA A 415 -81.62 -51.16 -6.79
C ALA A 415 -81.40 -52.35 -5.82
N GLN A 416 -80.64 -53.37 -6.22
CA GLN A 416 -80.18 -54.46 -5.34
C GLN A 416 -78.93 -54.07 -4.56
N ALA A 417 -77.90 -53.54 -5.22
CA ALA A 417 -76.62 -53.26 -4.59
C ALA A 417 -76.70 -52.07 -3.65
N ASP A 418 -77.41 -50.98 -3.97
CA ASP A 418 -77.45 -49.78 -3.14
C ASP A 418 -77.96 -50.04 -1.70
N PRO A 419 -79.12 -50.71 -1.48
CA PRO A 419 -79.53 -51.09 -0.12
C PRO A 419 -78.65 -52.20 0.48
N GLN A 420 -78.02 -53.06 -0.32
CA GLN A 420 -77.12 -54.12 0.18
C GLN A 420 -75.75 -53.60 0.59
N ILE A 421 -75.24 -52.57 -0.08
CA ILE A 421 -74.00 -51.86 0.25
C ILE A 421 -74.20 -51.08 1.56
N GLU A 422 -75.31 -50.35 1.68
CA GLU A 422 -75.64 -49.66 2.95
C GLU A 422 -75.90 -50.64 4.09
N LYS A 423 -76.63 -51.73 3.82
CA LYS A 423 -76.86 -52.79 4.80
C LYS A 423 -75.55 -53.48 5.19
N ALA A 424 -74.68 -53.84 4.24
CA ALA A 424 -73.40 -54.47 4.50
C ALA A 424 -72.47 -53.55 5.32
N ARG A 425 -72.49 -52.23 5.06
CA ARG A 425 -71.77 -51.23 5.87
C ARG A 425 -72.27 -51.18 7.32
N GLN A 426 -73.59 -51.19 7.52
CA GLN A 426 -74.19 -51.23 8.87
C GLN A 426 -73.95 -52.56 9.59
N GLU A 427 -74.02 -53.67 8.87
CA GLU A 427 -73.79 -55.03 9.40
C GLU A 427 -72.33 -55.28 9.74
N LEU A 428 -71.38 -54.74 8.97
CA LEU A 428 -69.95 -54.74 9.32
C LEU A 428 -69.67 -53.98 10.61
N ALA A 429 -70.26 -52.79 10.75
CA ALA A 429 -70.12 -51.99 11.97
C ALA A 429 -70.70 -52.73 13.20
N ALA A 430 -71.90 -53.31 13.06
CA ALA A 430 -72.55 -54.08 14.11
C ALA A 430 -71.83 -55.40 14.45
N ALA A 431 -71.32 -56.11 13.45
CA ALA A 431 -70.57 -57.36 13.65
C ALA A 431 -69.22 -57.09 14.33
N GLY A 432 -68.55 -55.98 14.00
CA GLY A 432 -67.33 -55.57 14.69
C GLY A 432 -67.55 -55.33 16.20
N GLU A 433 -68.67 -54.71 16.56
CA GLU A 433 -69.04 -54.48 17.96
C GLU A 433 -69.43 -55.78 18.69
N GLN A 434 -70.14 -56.69 18.00
CA GLN A 434 -70.53 -58.01 18.53
C GLN A 434 -69.35 -58.93 18.80
N ILE A 435 -68.32 -58.91 17.95
CA ILE A 435 -67.12 -59.74 18.16
C ILE A 435 -66.44 -59.35 19.48
N SER A 436 -66.32 -58.06 19.76
CA SER A 436 -65.76 -57.55 21.01
C SER A 436 -66.56 -58.00 22.23
N GLN A 437 -67.91 -57.94 22.16
CA GLN A 437 -68.78 -58.38 23.25
C GLN A 437 -68.77 -59.92 23.44
N GLY A 438 -68.77 -60.68 22.34
CA GLY A 438 -68.78 -62.13 22.36
C GLY A 438 -67.49 -62.76 22.93
N GLU A 439 -66.32 -62.12 22.74
CA GLU A 439 -65.07 -62.58 23.34
C GLU A 439 -65.10 -62.50 24.88
N GLN A 440 -65.73 -61.47 25.43
CA GLN A 440 -65.90 -61.32 26.88
C GLN A 440 -66.90 -62.32 27.46
N GLU A 441 -68.00 -62.59 26.76
CA GLU A 441 -69.04 -63.52 27.22
C GLU A 441 -68.59 -64.99 27.19
N LEU A 442 -67.76 -65.37 26.21
CA LEU A 442 -67.20 -66.71 26.11
C LEU A 442 -66.43 -67.10 27.37
N ALA A 443 -65.54 -66.20 27.81
CA ALA A 443 -64.68 -66.40 28.96
C ALA A 443 -65.50 -66.60 30.25
N ALA A 444 -66.65 -65.93 30.37
CA ALA A 444 -67.54 -66.07 31.53
C ALA A 444 -68.25 -67.43 31.57
N ARG A 445 -68.71 -67.95 30.43
CA ARG A 445 -69.49 -69.20 30.37
C ARG A 445 -68.63 -70.46 30.55
N GLU A 446 -67.35 -70.46 30.18
CA GLU A 446 -66.45 -71.62 30.36
C GLU A 446 -66.29 -71.99 31.83
N LYS A 447 -66.28 -70.97 32.68
CA LYS A 447 -66.13 -71.10 34.12
C LYS A 447 -67.34 -71.79 34.77
N VAL A 448 -68.56 -71.37 34.41
CA VAL A 448 -69.82 -71.89 34.97
C VAL A 448 -70.06 -73.36 34.59
N LEU A 449 -69.66 -73.77 33.38
CA LEU A 449 -69.86 -75.14 32.92
C LEU A 449 -69.03 -76.17 33.71
N ALA A 450 -67.80 -75.80 34.08
CA ALA A 450 -66.92 -76.66 34.84
C ALA A 450 -67.53 -77.00 36.22
N GLU A 451 -68.21 -76.04 36.84
CA GLU A 451 -68.87 -76.21 38.14
C GLU A 451 -70.06 -77.18 38.07
N HIS A 452 -70.88 -77.10 37.01
CA HIS A 452 -72.03 -78.01 36.83
C HIS A 452 -71.64 -79.46 36.52
N LYS A 453 -70.51 -79.72 35.83
CA LYS A 453 -70.04 -81.09 35.55
C LYS A 453 -69.79 -81.86 36.84
N ALA A 454 -69.05 -81.22 37.74
CA ALA A 454 -68.58 -81.84 38.97
C ALA A 454 -69.76 -82.24 39.88
N SER A 455 -70.83 -81.46 39.90
CA SER A 455 -72.04 -81.78 40.68
C SER A 455 -72.83 -82.95 40.10
N LEU A 456 -72.76 -83.21 38.79
CA LEU A 456 -73.54 -84.25 38.12
C LEU A 456 -72.95 -85.65 38.34
N ASP A 457 -71.63 -85.77 38.16
CA ASP A 457 -70.92 -87.05 38.25
C ASP A 457 -71.10 -87.70 39.64
N ALA A 458 -71.35 -86.89 40.69
CA ALA A 458 -71.55 -87.34 42.06
C ALA A 458 -72.87 -88.11 42.31
N ILE A 459 -73.92 -87.91 41.50
CA ILE A 459 -75.29 -88.44 41.76
C ILE A 459 -75.66 -89.59 40.79
N GLU A 460 -74.91 -89.75 39.69
CA GLU A 460 -75.24 -90.67 38.57
C GLU A 460 -75.33 -92.15 38.94
N LYS A 461 -74.43 -92.60 39.82
CA LYS A 461 -74.28 -94.02 40.14
C LYS A 461 -75.46 -94.55 40.96
N ASP A 462 -75.96 -93.74 41.88
CA ASP A 462 -77.09 -94.08 42.74
C ASP A 462 -78.41 -94.04 41.94
N ALA A 463 -78.53 -93.16 40.94
CA ALA A 463 -79.72 -93.05 40.10
C ALA A 463 -79.92 -94.23 39.12
N GLN A 464 -78.84 -94.81 38.57
CA GLN A 464 -78.93 -95.95 37.63
C GLN A 464 -79.34 -97.27 38.31
N ALA A 465 -78.90 -97.50 39.55
CA ALA A 465 -79.31 -98.67 40.34
C ALA A 465 -80.82 -98.67 40.62
N VAL A 466 -81.39 -97.48 40.81
CA VAL A 466 -82.83 -97.30 41.02
C VAL A 466 -83.63 -97.58 39.74
N ALA A 467 -83.19 -97.10 38.58
CA ALA A 467 -83.90 -97.33 37.31
C ALA A 467 -84.04 -98.82 36.96
N ALA A 468 -83.02 -99.65 37.25
CA ALA A 468 -83.06 -101.09 36.99
C ALA A 468 -84.04 -101.85 37.91
N ALA A 469 -84.22 -101.41 39.15
CA ALA A 469 -85.18 -102.02 40.08
C ALA A 469 -86.64 -101.77 39.65
N ILE A 470 -86.91 -100.63 39.00
CA ILE A 470 -88.24 -100.26 38.52
C ILE A 470 -88.65 -101.10 37.29
N GLU A 471 -87.75 -101.34 36.33
CA GLU A 471 -88.03 -102.19 35.16
C GLU A 471 -88.28 -103.66 35.51
N ALA A 472 -87.74 -104.14 36.63
CA ALA A 472 -87.99 -105.50 37.14
C ALA A 472 -89.36 -105.66 37.84
N GLY A 473 -90.19 -104.60 37.88
CA GLY A 473 -91.54 -104.62 38.44
C GLY A 473 -91.65 -104.33 39.93
N GLN A 474 -90.60 -103.78 40.57
CA GLN A 474 -90.68 -103.37 41.98
C GLN A 474 -91.39 -102.00 42.15
N PRO A 475 -92.21 -101.82 43.20
CA PRO A 475 -92.89 -100.55 43.44
C PRO A 475 -91.90 -99.44 43.82
N VAL A 476 -92.02 -98.29 43.15
CA VAL A 476 -91.14 -97.12 43.31
C VAL A 476 -91.35 -96.46 44.69
N THR A 477 -90.30 -96.35 45.51
CA THR A 477 -90.32 -95.62 46.80
C THR A 477 -90.02 -94.13 46.64
N ASP A 478 -90.35 -93.31 47.64
CA ASP A 478 -90.16 -91.84 47.56
C ASP A 478 -88.69 -91.42 47.56
N GLU A 479 -87.80 -92.15 48.26
CA GLU A 479 -86.35 -91.92 48.20
C GLU A 479 -85.78 -92.16 46.79
N MET A 480 -86.26 -93.21 46.12
CA MET A 480 -85.94 -93.49 44.72
C MET A 480 -86.38 -92.35 43.79
N ARG A 481 -87.54 -91.72 44.06
CA ARG A 481 -88.02 -90.57 43.27
C ARG A 481 -87.17 -89.32 43.46
N GLN A 482 -86.78 -89.01 44.69
CA GLN A 482 -86.06 -87.78 44.99
C GLN A 482 -84.62 -87.82 44.44
N LEU A 483 -83.99 -89.00 44.48
CA LEU A 483 -82.63 -89.19 43.96
C LEU A 483 -82.61 -89.19 42.42
N LEU A 484 -83.61 -89.82 41.78
CA LEU A 484 -83.83 -89.69 40.34
C LEU A 484 -84.12 -88.24 39.93
N SER A 485 -84.89 -87.47 40.72
CA SER A 485 -85.17 -86.07 40.39
C SER A 485 -83.95 -85.17 40.55
N GLY A 486 -83.08 -85.43 41.54
CA GLY A 486 -81.83 -84.71 41.75
C GLY A 486 -80.80 -84.97 40.64
N TYR A 487 -80.62 -86.24 40.24
CA TYR A 487 -79.80 -86.59 39.09
C TYR A 487 -80.35 -86.00 37.80
N GLN A 488 -81.67 -86.02 37.59
CA GLN A 488 -82.30 -85.38 36.43
C GLN A 488 -82.09 -83.86 36.42
N ALA A 489 -82.23 -83.17 37.56
CA ALA A 489 -82.00 -81.73 37.63
C ALA A 489 -80.53 -81.35 37.38
N GLY A 490 -79.58 -82.08 37.96
CA GLY A 490 -78.15 -81.86 37.71
C GLY A 490 -77.75 -82.16 36.27
N LYS A 491 -78.33 -83.22 35.68
CA LYS A 491 -78.07 -83.61 34.28
C LYS A 491 -78.56 -82.52 33.35
N VAL A 492 -79.75 -81.99 33.65
CA VAL A 492 -80.33 -80.87 32.93
C VAL A 492 -79.46 -79.62 33.06
N ALA A 493 -78.97 -79.26 34.24
CA ALA A 493 -78.13 -78.08 34.42
C ALA A 493 -76.76 -78.16 33.71
N TYR A 494 -76.09 -79.32 33.77
CA TYR A 494 -74.81 -79.53 33.09
C TYR A 494 -74.95 -79.58 31.57
N GLU A 495 -75.99 -80.26 31.07
CA GLU A 495 -76.29 -80.26 29.64
C GLU A 495 -76.74 -78.87 29.16
N GLN A 496 -77.50 -78.11 29.96
CA GLN A 496 -77.84 -76.71 29.67
C GLN A 496 -76.60 -75.82 29.62
N GLY A 497 -75.64 -76.00 30.55
CA GLY A 497 -74.39 -75.24 30.53
C GLY A 497 -73.48 -75.60 29.35
N LYS A 498 -73.39 -76.88 28.97
CA LYS A 498 -72.62 -77.33 27.80
C LYS A 498 -73.19 -76.74 26.53
N THR A 499 -74.52 -76.76 26.45
CA THR A 499 -75.27 -76.19 25.33
C THR A 499 -75.03 -74.68 25.29
N ALA A 500 -75.16 -73.98 26.42
CA ALA A 500 -74.93 -72.53 26.51
C ALA A 500 -73.48 -72.11 26.18
N LEU A 501 -72.49 -72.95 26.47
CA LEU A 501 -71.09 -72.68 26.12
C LEU A 501 -70.81 -72.92 24.63
N ALA A 502 -71.31 -74.04 24.11
CA ALA A 502 -71.23 -74.34 22.69
C ALA A 502 -71.95 -73.26 21.87
N GLU A 503 -73.11 -72.79 22.33
CA GLU A 503 -73.85 -71.68 21.73
C GLU A 503 -73.06 -70.36 21.75
N ALA A 504 -72.34 -70.04 22.82
CA ALA A 504 -71.52 -68.83 22.89
C ALA A 504 -70.28 -68.90 21.98
N ARG A 505 -69.61 -70.07 21.90
CA ARG A 505 -68.48 -70.28 20.97
C ARG A 505 -68.93 -70.20 19.53
N GLN A 506 -70.05 -70.85 19.22
CA GLN A 506 -70.68 -70.80 17.92
C GLN A 506 -71.17 -69.38 17.56
N ALA A 507 -71.67 -68.62 18.53
CA ALA A 507 -72.11 -67.24 18.31
C ALA A 507 -70.94 -66.30 17.98
N LEU A 508 -69.80 -66.43 18.68
CA LEU A 508 -68.60 -65.62 18.45
C LEU A 508 -67.93 -65.95 17.12
N GLU A 509 -67.77 -67.24 16.81
CA GLU A 509 -67.20 -67.69 15.54
C GLU A 509 -68.13 -67.32 14.37
N GLY A 510 -69.45 -67.38 14.60
CA GLY A 510 -70.44 -66.88 13.66
C GLY A 510 -70.39 -65.35 13.49
N ALA A 511 -70.02 -64.58 14.50
CA ALA A 511 -69.87 -63.12 14.38
C ALA A 511 -68.60 -62.75 13.58
N LYS A 512 -67.47 -63.42 13.85
CA LYS A 512 -66.22 -63.26 13.08
C LYS A 512 -66.36 -63.65 11.61
N SER A 513 -67.02 -64.78 11.35
CA SER A 513 -67.33 -65.20 9.98
C SER A 513 -68.26 -64.22 9.27
N ARG A 514 -69.20 -63.57 9.97
CA ARG A 514 -70.11 -62.56 9.40
C ARG A 514 -69.39 -61.26 9.07
N TYR A 515 -68.40 -60.87 9.87
CA TYR A 515 -67.59 -59.69 9.62
C TYR A 515 -66.73 -59.82 8.36
N GLU A 516 -66.02 -60.94 8.20
CA GLU A 516 -65.22 -61.22 7.00
C GLU A 516 -66.10 -61.42 5.76
N ALA A 517 -67.25 -62.09 5.89
CA ALA A 517 -68.21 -62.22 4.80
C ALA A 517 -68.76 -60.86 4.36
N GLY A 518 -69.15 -59.99 5.30
CA GLY A 518 -69.69 -58.66 4.99
C GLY A 518 -68.67 -57.74 4.30
N LYS A 519 -67.38 -57.88 4.62
CA LYS A 519 -66.29 -57.14 3.97
C LYS A 519 -66.08 -57.57 2.51
N ALA A 520 -65.98 -58.87 2.29
CA ALA A 520 -65.85 -59.42 0.94
C ALA A 520 -67.08 -59.12 0.07
N GLU A 521 -68.28 -59.13 0.68
CA GLU A 521 -69.53 -58.83 -0.01
C GLU A 521 -69.62 -57.34 -0.41
N LEU A 522 -69.19 -56.41 0.46
CA LEU A 522 -69.17 -54.99 0.14
C LEU A 522 -68.27 -54.66 -1.07
N GLU A 523 -67.02 -55.16 -1.08
CA GLU A 523 -66.06 -54.92 -2.16
C GLU A 523 -66.51 -55.55 -3.49
N ALA A 524 -67.16 -56.71 -3.42
CA ALA A 524 -67.72 -57.37 -4.60
C ALA A 524 -68.90 -56.58 -5.21
N GLN A 525 -69.78 -56.03 -4.38
CA GLN A 525 -70.96 -55.28 -4.85
C GLN A 525 -70.60 -53.92 -5.44
N GLU A 526 -69.65 -53.19 -4.84
CA GLU A 526 -69.20 -51.90 -5.37
C GLU A 526 -68.52 -52.02 -6.74
N LYS A 527 -67.73 -53.08 -6.94
CA LYS A 527 -67.07 -53.35 -8.22
C LYS A 527 -68.06 -53.80 -9.30
N ALA A 528 -68.99 -54.69 -8.97
CA ALA A 528 -69.99 -55.17 -9.91
C ALA A 528 -70.91 -54.05 -10.45
N LEU A 529 -71.23 -53.07 -9.60
CA LEU A 529 -72.06 -51.93 -10.00
C LEU A 529 -71.35 -50.99 -10.97
N ALA A 530 -70.04 -50.78 -10.79
CA ALA A 530 -69.23 -49.94 -11.65
C ALA A 530 -69.09 -50.52 -13.07
N ASP A 531 -68.85 -51.84 -13.17
CA ASP A 531 -68.71 -52.54 -14.45
C ASP A 531 -70.03 -52.56 -15.24
N ALA A 532 -71.16 -52.79 -14.57
CA ALA A 532 -72.49 -52.79 -15.19
C ALA A 532 -72.90 -51.42 -15.78
N LYS A 533 -72.43 -50.32 -15.19
CA LYS A 533 -72.71 -48.96 -15.68
C LYS A 533 -72.02 -48.67 -17.00
N ALA A 534 -70.78 -49.13 -17.15
CA ALA A 534 -69.97 -48.87 -18.34
C ALA A 534 -70.50 -49.59 -19.58
N GLU A 535 -71.04 -50.81 -19.43
CA GLU A 535 -71.65 -51.57 -20.54
C GLU A 535 -72.99 -50.99 -21.03
N LEU A 536 -73.76 -50.36 -20.12
CA LEU A 536 -75.04 -49.74 -20.45
C LEU A 536 -74.88 -48.53 -21.39
N ASP A 537 -73.94 -47.64 -21.07
CA ASP A 537 -73.71 -46.39 -21.83
C ASP A 537 -73.26 -46.65 -23.27
N VAL A 538 -72.55 -47.76 -23.50
CA VAL A 538 -72.13 -48.20 -24.85
C VAL A 538 -73.32 -48.73 -25.65
N SER A 539 -74.22 -49.46 -25.00
CA SER A 539 -75.40 -50.07 -25.63
C SER A 539 -76.46 -49.03 -26.04
N GLU A 540 -76.59 -47.92 -25.29
CA GLU A 540 -77.63 -46.90 -25.53
C GLU A 540 -77.39 -46.13 -26.83
N LYS A 541 -76.12 -45.81 -27.11
CA LYS A 541 -75.72 -45.09 -28.34
C LYS A 541 -75.83 -45.94 -29.61
N GLN A 542 -75.62 -47.26 -29.50
CA GLN A 542 -75.70 -48.17 -30.66
C GLN A 542 -77.15 -48.46 -31.10
N LEU A 543 -78.10 -48.41 -30.17
CA LEU A 543 -79.50 -48.74 -30.44
C LEU A 543 -80.26 -47.67 -31.23
N ASP A 544 -80.09 -46.41 -30.85
CA ASP A 544 -80.88 -45.29 -31.36
C ASP A 544 -80.60 -45.05 -32.87
N ALA A 545 -79.40 -45.43 -33.31
CA ALA A 545 -79.01 -45.45 -34.72
C ALA A 545 -79.72 -46.57 -35.51
N GLY A 546 -79.84 -47.78 -34.95
CA GLY A 546 -80.49 -48.91 -35.63
C GLY A 546 -82.00 -48.73 -35.81
N GLU A 547 -82.68 -48.08 -34.85
CA GLU A 547 -84.16 -48.07 -34.77
C GLU A 547 -84.82 -47.32 -35.92
N LYS A 548 -84.18 -46.24 -36.35
CA LYS A 548 -84.61 -45.44 -37.50
C LYS A 548 -84.48 -46.23 -38.81
N GLU A 549 -83.53 -47.15 -38.89
CA GLU A 549 -83.26 -47.93 -40.11
C GLU A 549 -84.21 -49.14 -40.25
N TYR A 550 -84.50 -49.83 -39.15
CA TYR A 550 -85.37 -51.01 -39.12
C TYR A 550 -86.83 -50.75 -39.58
N ASN A 551 -87.50 -49.73 -39.04
CA ASN A 551 -88.92 -49.48 -39.32
C ASN A 551 -89.19 -49.09 -40.78
N LYS A 552 -88.21 -48.45 -41.42
CA LYS A 552 -88.24 -48.11 -42.86
C LYS A 552 -88.21 -49.36 -43.74
N ASN A 553 -87.48 -50.39 -43.33
CA ASN A 553 -87.37 -51.65 -44.07
C ASN A 553 -88.59 -52.56 -43.86
N LYS A 554 -89.26 -52.52 -42.69
CA LYS A 554 -90.36 -53.45 -42.34
C LYS A 554 -91.57 -53.33 -43.27
N LYS A 555 -91.97 -52.08 -43.52
CA LYS A 555 -93.16 -51.75 -44.30
C LYS A 555 -93.06 -52.19 -45.76
N LYS A 556 -91.84 -52.26 -46.31
CA LYS A 556 -91.59 -52.67 -47.71
C LYS A 556 -91.67 -54.18 -47.93
N LEU A 557 -91.61 -54.99 -46.87
CA LEU A 557 -91.38 -56.43 -46.95
C LEU A 557 -92.63 -57.29 -46.72
N ASP A 558 -93.56 -56.86 -45.86
CA ASP A 558 -94.84 -57.54 -45.63
C ASP A 558 -95.74 -57.54 -46.89
N GLU A 559 -95.62 -56.52 -47.74
CA GLU A 559 -96.35 -56.44 -49.01
C GLU A 559 -95.78 -57.37 -50.10
N ALA A 560 -94.51 -57.78 -49.97
CA ALA A 560 -93.84 -58.68 -50.92
C ALA A 560 -94.14 -60.16 -50.66
N GLY A 561 -94.39 -60.58 -49.40
CA GLY A 561 -94.58 -61.99 -49.03
C GLY A 561 -95.87 -62.65 -49.48
N LYS A 562 -96.99 -61.93 -49.39
CA LYS A 562 -98.30 -62.42 -49.84
C LYS A 562 -98.37 -62.71 -51.35
N LYS A 563 -97.41 -62.19 -52.13
CA LYS A 563 -97.32 -62.41 -53.58
C LYS A 563 -96.57 -63.69 -53.95
N ILE A 564 -95.68 -64.20 -53.08
CA ILE A 564 -94.81 -65.35 -53.37
C ILE A 564 -95.50 -66.69 -53.06
N GLU A 565 -96.26 -66.78 -51.96
CA GLU A 565 -96.93 -68.02 -51.51
C GLU A 565 -97.91 -68.61 -52.55
N ASN A 566 -98.48 -67.77 -53.41
CA ASN A 566 -99.45 -68.20 -54.44
C ASN A 566 -98.80 -68.66 -55.77
N ALA A 567 -97.49 -68.43 -56.00
CA ALA A 567 -96.84 -68.62 -57.31
C ALA A 567 -95.99 -69.91 -57.44
N GLU A 568 -95.78 -70.63 -56.33
CA GLU A 568 -94.77 -71.71 -56.21
C GLU A 568 -94.97 -72.97 -57.08
N PRO A 569 -96.18 -73.49 -57.33
CA PRO A 569 -96.34 -74.68 -58.18
C PRO A 569 -96.15 -74.41 -59.69
N GLN A 570 -96.22 -73.17 -60.17
CA GLN A 570 -96.18 -72.83 -61.61
C GLN A 570 -94.76 -72.57 -62.17
N ILE A 571 -93.77 -72.33 -61.32
CA ILE A 571 -92.40 -71.94 -61.73
C ILE A 571 -91.46 -73.12 -62.00
N LYS A 572 -91.78 -74.30 -61.46
CA LYS A 572 -90.98 -75.51 -61.64
C LYS A 572 -90.90 -75.97 -63.11
N GLU A 573 -91.95 -75.71 -63.89
CA GLU A 573 -92.06 -76.07 -65.31
C GLU A 573 -91.33 -75.09 -66.26
N ALA A 574 -91.12 -73.83 -65.83
CA ALA A 574 -90.47 -72.79 -66.63
C ALA A 574 -88.92 -72.88 -66.66
N ARG A 575 -88.28 -73.58 -65.70
CA ARG A 575 -86.82 -73.73 -65.61
C ARG A 575 -86.20 -74.55 -66.75
N GLU A 576 -86.94 -75.49 -67.32
CA GLU A 576 -86.43 -76.42 -68.34
C GLU A 576 -86.29 -75.78 -69.74
N GLN A 577 -86.99 -74.67 -70.02
CA GLN A 577 -86.96 -74.00 -71.33
C GLN A 577 -85.83 -72.96 -71.49
N ILE A 578 -85.29 -72.46 -70.37
CA ILE A 578 -84.34 -71.36 -70.26
C ILE A 578 -82.94 -71.69 -70.79
N ALA A 579 -82.47 -72.93 -70.62
CA ALA A 579 -81.09 -73.34 -70.93
C ALA A 579 -80.69 -73.25 -72.42
N ARG A 580 -81.64 -73.10 -73.35
CA ARG A 580 -81.36 -73.07 -74.80
C ARG A 580 -80.91 -71.71 -75.36
N TRP A 581 -80.99 -70.59 -74.62
CA TRP A 581 -80.87 -69.23 -75.18
C TRP A 581 -79.60 -68.41 -74.81
N ASP A 582 -78.75 -68.85 -73.88
CA ASP A 582 -77.66 -68.04 -73.29
C ASP A 582 -76.38 -67.82 -74.12
N LYS A 583 -76.32 -68.25 -75.39
CA LYS A 583 -75.02 -68.40 -76.07
C LYS A 583 -74.44 -67.12 -76.72
N ASN A 584 -75.14 -65.98 -76.78
CA ASN A 584 -74.73 -64.83 -77.64
C ASN A 584 -74.70 -63.40 -77.01
N TYR A 585 -74.78 -63.21 -75.69
CA TYR A 585 -74.95 -61.88 -75.04
C TYR A 585 -73.70 -60.99 -74.67
N PRO A 586 -72.40 -61.39 -74.71
CA PRO A 586 -71.33 -60.62 -74.04
C PRO A 586 -70.85 -59.29 -74.67
N ALA A 587 -71.12 -58.98 -75.93
CA ALA A 587 -70.41 -57.88 -76.62
C ALA A 587 -70.88 -56.45 -76.26
N MET A 588 -72.04 -56.28 -75.60
CA MET A 588 -72.68 -54.96 -75.44
C MET A 588 -72.50 -54.28 -74.06
N LYS A 589 -71.89 -54.93 -73.04
CA LYS A 589 -71.80 -54.41 -71.66
C LYS A 589 -70.58 -53.51 -71.35
N LYS A 590 -69.60 -53.41 -72.25
CA LYS A 590 -68.28 -52.80 -71.96
C LYS A 590 -68.28 -51.26 -71.90
N GLY A 591 -69.19 -50.56 -72.59
CA GLY A 591 -69.13 -49.10 -72.74
C GLY A 591 -69.71 -48.25 -71.60
N ILE A 592 -70.38 -48.84 -70.61
CA ILE A 592 -71.06 -48.09 -69.53
C ILE A 592 -70.21 -48.02 -68.24
N ALA A 593 -69.26 -48.93 -68.05
CA ALA A 593 -68.44 -49.01 -66.83
C ALA A 593 -67.33 -47.94 -66.72
N ASP A 594 -66.88 -47.37 -67.85
CA ASP A 594 -65.69 -46.51 -67.89
C ASP A 594 -65.95 -45.05 -67.46
N TYR A 595 -67.21 -44.61 -67.29
CA TYR A 595 -67.55 -43.23 -66.91
C TYR A 595 -67.62 -43.00 -65.39
N GLU A 596 -68.09 -43.97 -64.61
CA GLU A 596 -68.31 -43.82 -63.15
C GLU A 596 -67.03 -43.92 -62.30
N LYS A 597 -65.93 -44.43 -62.89
CA LYS A 597 -64.64 -44.60 -62.21
C LYS A 597 -63.87 -43.28 -62.08
N GLY A 598 -63.92 -42.40 -63.08
CA GLY A 598 -63.17 -41.13 -63.09
C GLY A 598 -63.62 -40.11 -62.04
N LEU A 599 -64.91 -40.10 -61.67
CA LEU A 599 -65.47 -39.09 -60.76
C LEU A 599 -65.00 -39.25 -59.30
N ARG A 600 -64.64 -40.47 -58.87
CA ARG A 600 -64.21 -40.75 -57.49
C ARG A 600 -62.73 -40.42 -57.24
N GLN A 601 -61.90 -40.48 -58.28
CA GLN A 601 -60.46 -40.22 -58.15
C GLN A 601 -60.14 -38.73 -57.94
N TYR A 602 -60.90 -37.82 -58.56
CA TYR A 602 -60.68 -36.37 -58.42
C TYR A 602 -60.94 -35.82 -56.99
N ARG A 603 -61.94 -36.33 -56.27
CA ARG A 603 -62.29 -35.82 -54.92
C ARG A 603 -61.30 -36.24 -53.85
N THR A 604 -60.68 -37.41 -53.99
CA THR A 604 -59.73 -37.94 -53.01
C THR A 604 -58.38 -37.23 -53.10
N GLY A 605 -57.95 -36.84 -54.31
CA GLY A 605 -56.71 -36.08 -54.50
C GLY A 605 -56.72 -34.67 -53.90
N LYS A 606 -57.88 -34.02 -53.81
CA LYS A 606 -57.96 -32.62 -53.34
C LYS A 606 -57.71 -32.50 -51.82
N ALA A 607 -58.23 -33.43 -51.03
CA ALA A 607 -58.06 -33.42 -49.58
C ALA A 607 -56.62 -33.74 -49.13
N ALA A 608 -55.88 -34.53 -49.93
CA ALA A 608 -54.47 -34.83 -49.65
C ALA A 608 -53.56 -33.61 -49.88
N PHE A 609 -53.85 -32.81 -50.91
CA PHE A 609 -53.08 -31.59 -51.22
C PHE A 609 -53.18 -30.53 -50.11
N ASP A 610 -54.39 -30.25 -49.61
CA ASP A 610 -54.60 -29.23 -48.57
C ASP A 610 -53.90 -29.58 -47.23
N LYS A 611 -53.75 -30.87 -46.92
CA LYS A 611 -53.05 -31.34 -45.71
C LYS A 611 -51.53 -31.11 -45.82
N HIS A 612 -50.91 -31.58 -46.90
CA HIS A 612 -49.46 -31.45 -47.10
C HIS A 612 -49.01 -30.01 -47.28
N LYS A 613 -49.90 -29.12 -47.75
CA LYS A 613 -49.60 -27.68 -47.86
C LYS A 613 -49.35 -27.06 -46.48
N LYS A 614 -50.17 -27.41 -45.50
CA LYS A 614 -50.05 -26.89 -44.14
C LYS A 614 -48.79 -27.42 -43.43
N GLU A 615 -48.50 -28.70 -43.57
CA GLU A 615 -47.27 -29.32 -43.02
C GLU A 615 -45.99 -28.68 -43.60
N TYR A 616 -46.00 -28.24 -44.86
CA TYR A 616 -44.88 -27.51 -45.48
C TYR A 616 -44.76 -26.05 -45.01
N GLU A 617 -45.88 -25.38 -44.73
CA GLU A 617 -45.88 -24.00 -44.19
C GLU A 617 -45.37 -23.98 -42.74
N ASP A 618 -45.76 -24.94 -41.90
CA ASP A 618 -45.30 -25.05 -40.51
C ASP A 618 -43.78 -25.36 -40.44
N GLY A 619 -43.27 -26.25 -41.32
CA GLY A 619 -41.83 -26.55 -41.40
C GLY A 619 -40.96 -25.40 -41.92
N LEU A 620 -41.52 -24.43 -42.66
CA LEU A 620 -40.80 -23.23 -43.10
C LEU A 620 -40.53 -22.28 -41.93
N THR A 621 -41.50 -22.14 -41.01
CA THR A 621 -41.36 -21.30 -39.82
C THR A 621 -40.35 -21.90 -38.83
N GLU A 622 -40.37 -23.22 -38.63
CA GLU A 622 -39.40 -23.91 -37.78
C GLU A 622 -37.95 -23.78 -38.31
N LEU A 623 -37.78 -23.70 -39.64
CA LEU A 623 -36.49 -23.49 -40.27
C LEU A 623 -35.94 -22.08 -40.04
N GLU A 624 -36.81 -21.05 -40.10
CA GLU A 624 -36.44 -19.66 -39.80
C GLU A 624 -36.03 -19.49 -38.33
N GLU A 625 -36.72 -20.16 -37.40
CA GLU A 625 -36.36 -20.16 -35.97
C GLU A 625 -34.99 -20.82 -35.71
N ASN A 626 -34.68 -21.92 -36.40
CA ASN A 626 -33.38 -22.59 -36.26
C ASN A 626 -32.23 -21.81 -36.93
N GLU A 627 -32.48 -21.09 -38.04
CA GLU A 627 -31.49 -20.16 -38.63
C GLU A 627 -31.19 -18.99 -37.69
N GLN A 628 -32.19 -18.48 -36.96
CA GLN A 628 -31.99 -17.42 -35.98
C GLN A 628 -31.18 -17.92 -34.76
N LYS A 629 -31.51 -19.09 -34.20
CA LYS A 629 -30.73 -19.70 -33.10
C LYS A 629 -29.26 -19.92 -33.46
N LEU A 630 -28.98 -20.37 -34.68
CA LEU A 630 -27.59 -20.57 -35.14
C LEU A 630 -26.84 -19.25 -35.28
N LYS A 631 -27.53 -18.19 -35.70
CA LYS A 631 -26.95 -16.84 -35.80
C LYS A 631 -26.63 -16.28 -34.42
N ASP A 632 -27.53 -16.46 -33.45
CA ASP A 632 -27.32 -16.02 -32.07
C ASP A 632 -26.17 -16.80 -31.41
N ALA A 633 -26.08 -18.12 -31.61
CA ALA A 633 -24.97 -18.94 -31.13
C ALA A 633 -23.61 -18.57 -31.74
N ARG A 634 -23.58 -18.09 -33.00
CA ARG A 634 -22.36 -17.58 -33.64
C ARG A 634 -21.94 -16.22 -33.11
N ALA A 635 -22.90 -15.35 -32.79
CA ALA A 635 -22.61 -14.08 -32.13
C ALA A 635 -22.06 -14.30 -30.71
N GLU A 636 -22.66 -15.22 -29.92
CA GLU A 636 -22.13 -15.61 -28.60
C GLU A 636 -20.68 -16.12 -28.68
N TYR A 637 -20.31 -16.85 -29.73
CA TYR A 637 -18.94 -17.33 -29.93
C TYR A 637 -17.97 -16.21 -30.34
N GLU A 638 -18.37 -15.29 -31.23
CA GLU A 638 -17.53 -14.14 -31.61
C GLU A 638 -17.30 -13.19 -30.43
N ASP A 639 -18.35 -12.91 -29.64
CA ASP A 639 -18.23 -12.08 -28.44
C ASP A 639 -17.32 -12.76 -27.39
N GLY A 640 -17.53 -14.05 -27.10
CA GLY A 640 -16.68 -14.80 -26.16
C GLY A 640 -15.23 -14.99 -26.65
N LEU A 641 -14.98 -14.96 -27.97
CA LEU A 641 -13.62 -14.98 -28.51
C LEU A 641 -12.92 -13.65 -28.29
N GLY A 642 -13.63 -12.54 -28.47
CA GLY A 642 -13.11 -11.21 -28.15
C GLY A 642 -12.75 -11.07 -26.67
N GLU A 643 -13.64 -11.53 -25.78
CA GLU A 643 -13.40 -11.51 -24.33
C GLU A 643 -12.18 -12.37 -23.93
N TYR A 644 -11.97 -13.54 -24.56
CA TYR A 644 -10.77 -14.35 -24.33
C TYR A 644 -9.49 -13.67 -24.82
N GLU A 645 -9.51 -13.07 -26.03
CA GLU A 645 -8.33 -12.39 -26.60
C GLU A 645 -7.94 -11.15 -25.79
N ASP A 646 -8.92 -10.38 -25.31
CA ASP A 646 -8.69 -9.21 -24.45
C ASP A 646 -8.13 -9.64 -23.08
N ALA A 647 -8.71 -10.68 -22.45
CA ALA A 647 -8.21 -11.22 -21.18
C ALA A 647 -6.78 -11.82 -21.29
N GLU A 648 -6.46 -12.47 -22.41
CA GLU A 648 -5.11 -13.00 -22.67
C GLU A 648 -4.09 -11.86 -22.80
N ALA A 649 -4.45 -10.77 -23.48
CA ALA A 649 -3.59 -9.60 -23.64
C ALA A 649 -3.38 -8.82 -22.34
N GLU A 650 -4.43 -8.62 -21.54
CA GLU A 650 -4.34 -7.97 -20.22
C GLU A 650 -3.45 -8.79 -19.27
N ALA A 651 -3.65 -10.12 -19.21
CA ALA A 651 -2.81 -11.00 -18.40
C ALA A 651 -1.34 -10.98 -18.84
N GLU A 652 -1.05 -11.02 -20.15
CA GLU A 652 0.33 -10.97 -20.65
C GLU A 652 1.03 -9.63 -20.30
N GLN A 653 0.29 -8.51 -20.33
CA GLN A 653 0.80 -7.22 -19.93
C GLN A 653 1.08 -7.17 -18.41
N GLU A 654 0.13 -7.58 -17.57
CA GLU A 654 0.33 -7.59 -16.11
C GLU A 654 1.50 -8.49 -15.69
N PHE A 655 1.70 -9.63 -16.36
CA PHE A 655 2.86 -10.49 -16.10
C PHE A 655 4.17 -9.83 -16.50
N ALA A 656 4.21 -9.12 -17.63
CA ALA A 656 5.40 -8.43 -18.09
C ALA A 656 5.79 -7.28 -17.15
N ASP A 657 4.80 -6.51 -16.67
CA ASP A 657 5.01 -5.41 -15.74
C ASP A 657 5.52 -5.94 -14.38
N ALA A 658 4.89 -6.97 -13.83
CA ALA A 658 5.33 -7.60 -12.58
C ALA A 658 6.71 -8.29 -12.69
N GLU A 659 7.03 -8.92 -13.82
CA GLU A 659 8.37 -9.47 -14.06
C GLU A 659 9.44 -8.38 -14.15
N ALA A 660 9.09 -7.22 -14.73
CA ALA A 660 9.98 -6.06 -14.78
C ALA A 660 10.24 -5.49 -13.38
N GLU A 661 9.20 -5.30 -12.56
CA GLU A 661 9.33 -4.85 -11.17
C GLU A 661 10.23 -5.78 -10.35
N ILE A 662 10.01 -7.10 -10.42
CA ILE A 662 10.86 -8.09 -9.74
C ILE A 662 12.31 -8.03 -10.25
N ALA A 663 12.51 -7.84 -11.56
CA ALA A 663 13.83 -7.74 -12.16
C ALA A 663 14.57 -6.45 -11.78
N ASP A 664 13.84 -5.34 -11.64
CA ASP A 664 14.38 -4.07 -11.20
C ASP A 664 14.73 -4.11 -9.69
N ALA A 665 13.84 -4.62 -8.83
CA ALA A 665 14.14 -4.82 -7.40
C ALA A 665 15.36 -5.74 -7.17
N ARG A 666 15.50 -6.81 -7.96
CA ARG A 666 16.70 -7.67 -7.93
C ARG A 666 17.96 -6.95 -8.36
N ARG A 667 17.87 -6.01 -9.32
CA ARG A 667 19.00 -5.21 -9.77
C ARG A 667 19.42 -4.22 -8.69
N GLU A 668 18.47 -3.56 -8.05
CA GLU A 668 18.72 -2.66 -6.91
C GLU A 668 19.48 -3.40 -5.79
N VAL A 669 19.08 -4.63 -5.47
CA VAL A 669 19.82 -5.49 -4.51
C VAL A 669 21.24 -5.83 -4.97
N GLU A 670 21.46 -6.08 -6.27
CA GLU A 670 22.82 -6.32 -6.81
C GLU A 670 23.69 -5.07 -6.82
N GLU A 671 23.08 -3.89 -6.93
CA GLU A 671 23.75 -2.58 -6.97
C GLU A 671 23.93 -1.94 -5.58
N LEU A 672 23.46 -2.58 -4.50
CA LEU A 672 23.67 -2.14 -3.13
C LEU A 672 25.17 -1.99 -2.81
N GLU A 673 25.63 -0.75 -2.73
CA GLU A 673 26.98 -0.42 -2.28
C GLU A 673 27.14 -0.73 -0.78
N PRO A 674 28.34 -1.11 -0.29
CA PRO A 674 28.55 -1.34 1.14
C PRO A 674 28.39 -0.05 1.94
N GLY A 675 27.74 -0.14 3.09
CA GLY A 675 27.60 0.97 4.03
C GLY A 675 28.95 1.37 4.61
N GLU A 676 29.17 2.67 4.79
CA GLU A 676 30.36 3.20 5.46
C GLU A 676 29.97 4.16 6.58
N TRP A 677 30.81 4.20 7.63
CA TRP A 677 30.72 5.18 8.70
C TRP A 677 31.85 6.20 8.56
N TYR A 678 31.50 7.47 8.70
CA TYR A 678 32.45 8.58 8.73
C TYR A 678 32.50 9.13 10.14
N VAL A 679 33.69 9.12 10.74
CA VAL A 679 33.92 9.70 12.06
C VAL A 679 34.59 11.06 11.88
N LEU A 680 33.89 12.09 12.33
CA LEU A 680 34.21 13.48 12.08
C LEU A 680 34.51 14.17 13.41
N ASP A 681 35.69 14.79 13.54
CA ASP A 681 36.04 15.61 14.70
C ASP A 681 35.78 17.10 14.42
N ARG A 682 36.11 17.96 15.39
CA ARG A 682 35.98 19.42 15.21
C ARG A 682 36.86 19.98 14.08
N ASN A 683 37.95 19.32 13.68
CA ASN A 683 38.78 19.75 12.55
C ASN A 683 38.14 19.50 11.18
N THR A 684 37.06 18.70 11.14
CA THR A 684 36.23 18.59 9.94
C THR A 684 35.20 19.71 9.83
N ASN A 685 34.92 20.45 10.92
CA ASN A 685 34.03 21.61 10.90
C ASN A 685 34.75 22.83 10.30
N PRO A 686 34.31 23.34 9.14
CA PRO A 686 34.98 24.46 8.46
C PRO A 686 35.06 25.73 9.31
N SER A 687 34.00 26.04 10.08
CA SER A 687 33.96 27.20 10.97
C SER A 687 35.02 27.14 12.07
N TYR A 688 35.24 25.95 12.63
CA TYR A 688 36.25 25.72 13.66
C TYR A 688 37.67 25.92 13.09
N VAL A 689 37.96 25.30 11.94
CA VAL A 689 39.27 25.40 11.28
C VAL A 689 39.56 26.83 10.85
N SER A 690 38.59 27.53 10.28
CA SER A 690 38.73 28.94 9.90
C SER A 690 38.99 29.84 11.11
N PHE A 691 38.29 29.61 12.22
CA PHE A 691 38.51 30.35 13.46
C PHE A 691 39.91 30.09 14.03
N ASP A 692 40.32 28.82 14.13
CA ASP A 692 41.65 28.46 14.64
C ASP A 692 42.74 29.12 13.80
N ASN A 693 42.68 28.95 12.46
CA ASN A 693 43.59 29.61 11.52
C ASN A 693 43.62 31.14 11.69
N ASN A 694 42.48 31.78 11.91
CA ASN A 694 42.41 33.22 12.11
C ASN A 694 43.03 33.65 13.45
N SER A 695 42.78 32.89 14.51
CA SER A 695 43.42 33.11 15.81
C SER A 695 44.95 32.91 15.72
N GLU A 696 45.42 31.93 14.96
CA GLU A 696 46.83 31.68 14.71
C GLU A 696 47.49 32.80 13.91
N LYS A 697 46.81 33.35 12.89
CA LYS A 697 47.27 34.53 12.15
C LYS A 697 47.46 35.73 13.09
N VAL A 698 46.50 35.97 14.00
CA VAL A 698 46.61 37.01 15.03
C VAL A 698 47.81 36.75 15.95
N SER A 699 47.98 35.50 16.41
CA SER A 699 49.11 35.08 17.24
C SER A 699 50.47 35.29 16.54
N ALA A 700 50.56 34.97 15.25
CA ALA A 700 51.77 35.16 14.45
C ALA A 700 52.15 36.65 14.34
N ILE A 701 51.17 37.53 14.09
CA ILE A 701 51.35 38.99 14.07
C ILE A 701 51.81 39.48 15.46
N ALA A 702 51.17 38.99 16.53
CA ALA A 702 51.46 39.38 17.91
C ALA A 702 52.90 39.07 18.36
N ARG A 703 53.57 38.07 17.76
CA ARG A 703 54.96 37.73 18.08
C ARG A 703 55.98 38.73 17.52
N VAL A 704 55.69 39.37 16.38
CA VAL A 704 56.67 40.21 15.66
C VAL A 704 56.58 41.68 16.07
N PHE A 705 55.37 42.24 16.15
CA PHE A 705 55.15 43.67 16.38
C PHE A 705 55.77 44.25 17.67
N PRO A 706 55.73 43.54 18.83
CA PRO A 706 56.24 44.08 20.08
C PRO A 706 57.74 44.40 20.06
N VAL A 707 58.52 43.68 19.25
CA VAL A 707 59.96 43.93 19.08
C VAL A 707 60.20 45.38 18.64
N PHE A 708 59.40 45.90 17.72
CA PHE A 708 59.53 47.29 17.25
C PHE A 708 59.21 48.30 18.36
N PHE A 709 58.15 48.07 19.14
CA PHE A 709 57.78 48.97 20.23
C PHE A 709 58.85 49.01 21.33
N PHE A 710 59.43 47.87 21.71
CA PHE A 710 60.54 47.86 22.68
C PHE A 710 61.82 48.48 22.12
N LEU A 711 62.13 48.31 20.82
CA LEU A 711 63.27 48.97 20.19
C LEU A 711 63.10 50.49 20.17
N VAL A 712 61.91 50.97 19.81
CA VAL A 712 61.59 52.41 19.81
C VAL A 712 61.60 52.95 21.25
N ALA A 713 61.01 52.23 22.22
CA ALA A 713 61.05 52.59 23.63
C ALA A 713 62.48 52.66 24.17
N ALA A 714 63.33 51.68 23.85
CA ALA A 714 64.75 51.65 24.23
C ALA A 714 65.48 52.87 23.68
N LEU A 715 65.27 53.16 22.39
CA LEU A 715 65.91 54.27 21.71
C LEU A 715 65.49 55.60 22.36
N VAL A 716 64.18 55.86 22.47
CA VAL A 716 63.62 57.08 23.06
C VAL A 716 64.04 57.26 24.52
N CYS A 717 64.00 56.20 25.32
CA CYS A 717 64.46 56.22 26.71
C CYS A 717 65.96 56.56 26.77
N MET A 718 66.79 55.93 25.93
CA MET A 718 68.22 56.24 25.83
C MET A 718 68.45 57.71 25.44
N THR A 719 67.69 58.25 24.47
CA THR A 719 67.81 59.67 24.07
C THR A 719 67.51 60.61 25.24
N THR A 720 66.43 60.32 25.95
CA THR A 720 65.87 61.14 27.01
C THR A 720 66.80 61.14 28.21
N MET A 721 67.29 59.96 28.58
CA MET A 721 68.22 59.77 29.68
C MET A 721 69.59 60.33 29.37
N LYS A 722 70.12 60.14 28.16
CA LYS A 722 71.37 60.77 27.74
C LYS A 722 71.29 62.30 27.80
N ARG A 723 70.17 62.89 27.35
CA ARG A 723 69.94 64.34 27.44
C ARG A 723 69.87 64.81 28.89
N MET A 724 69.17 64.08 29.75
CA MET A 724 69.04 64.39 31.16
C MET A 724 70.38 64.31 31.91
N VAL A 725 71.18 63.27 31.65
CA VAL A 725 72.52 63.10 32.21
C VAL A 725 73.45 64.21 31.71
N ASP A 726 73.36 64.60 30.44
CA ASP A 726 74.14 65.71 29.87
C ASP A 726 73.77 67.08 30.51
N GLU A 727 72.48 67.33 30.78
CA GLU A 727 72.02 68.57 31.44
C GLU A 727 72.40 68.61 32.92
N GLN A 728 72.33 67.48 33.60
CA GLN A 728 72.71 67.35 35.01
C GLN A 728 74.20 67.03 35.20
N ARG A 729 75.02 67.15 34.15
CA ARG A 729 76.44 66.80 34.15
C ARG A 729 77.24 67.52 35.24
N THR A 730 76.98 68.81 35.43
CA THR A 730 77.59 69.61 36.52
C THR A 730 77.18 69.08 37.89
N GLN A 731 75.91 68.70 38.07
CA GLN A 731 75.42 68.11 39.33
C GLN A 731 76.09 66.77 39.62
N ILE A 732 76.25 65.91 38.59
CA ILE A 732 77.00 64.65 38.68
C ILE A 732 78.46 64.92 39.10
N GLY A 733 79.12 65.93 38.50
CA GLY A 733 80.49 66.32 38.83
C GLY A 733 80.65 66.78 40.29
N VAL A 734 79.70 67.59 40.78
CA VAL A 734 79.66 68.03 42.19
C VAL A 734 79.44 66.85 43.14
N LEU A 735 78.51 65.94 42.83
CA LEU A 735 78.27 64.74 43.65
C LEU A 735 79.51 63.84 43.73
N LYS A 736 80.24 63.66 42.63
CA LYS A 736 81.52 62.94 42.64
C LYS A 736 82.58 63.65 43.50
N ALA A 737 82.67 64.97 43.41
CA ALA A 737 83.60 65.77 44.22
C ALA A 737 83.26 65.71 45.72
N LEU A 738 81.97 65.53 46.07
CA LEU A 738 81.48 65.33 47.44
C LEU A 738 81.68 63.89 47.95
N GLY A 739 82.22 62.98 47.14
CA GLY A 739 82.56 61.61 47.54
C GLY A 739 81.48 60.55 47.32
N TYR A 740 80.42 60.85 46.56
CA TYR A 740 79.43 59.82 46.18
C TYR A 740 80.01 58.84 45.16
N SER A 741 79.71 57.54 45.32
CA SER A 741 80.18 56.52 44.38
C SER A 741 79.42 56.58 43.05
N ASN A 742 80.04 56.09 41.97
CA ASN A 742 79.40 56.02 40.65
C ASN A 742 78.09 55.22 40.70
N GLY A 743 78.02 54.15 41.50
CA GLY A 743 76.81 53.34 41.69
C GLY A 743 75.71 54.10 42.43
N GLN A 744 76.07 54.89 43.44
CA GLN A 744 75.11 55.76 44.12
C GLN A 744 74.54 56.77 43.14
N ILE A 745 75.36 57.50 42.38
CA ILE A 745 74.85 58.49 41.42
C ILE A 745 74.01 57.85 40.31
N MET A 746 74.42 56.67 39.81
CA MET A 746 73.66 55.88 38.84
C MET A 746 72.26 55.51 39.34
N SER A 747 72.14 55.12 40.61
CA SER A 747 70.87 54.67 41.20
C SER A 747 69.76 55.72 41.12
N LYS A 748 70.09 57.02 41.17
CA LYS A 748 69.12 58.11 40.98
C LYS A 748 68.44 58.02 39.62
N TYR A 749 69.23 57.85 38.56
CA TYR A 749 68.74 57.81 37.19
C TYR A 749 68.03 56.49 36.89
N LEU A 750 68.56 55.37 37.40
CA LEU A 750 67.92 54.06 37.27
C LEU A 750 66.58 54.00 38.01
N PHE A 751 66.48 54.58 39.21
CA PHE A 751 65.22 54.67 39.93
C PHE A 751 64.22 55.55 39.16
N TYR A 752 64.66 56.71 38.65
CA TYR A 752 63.82 57.60 37.85
C TYR A 752 63.22 56.90 36.61
N SER A 753 64.05 56.23 35.80
CA SER A 753 63.58 55.56 34.58
C SER A 753 62.85 54.25 34.90
N GLY A 754 63.27 53.53 35.93
CA GLY A 754 62.66 52.29 36.39
C GLY A 754 61.28 52.50 36.99
N SER A 755 61.08 53.53 37.83
CA SER A 755 59.76 53.84 38.37
C SER A 755 58.81 54.35 37.30
N ALA A 756 59.31 55.13 36.33
CA ALA A 756 58.51 55.53 35.16
C ALA A 756 58.07 54.32 34.33
N ALA A 757 59.01 53.41 34.06
CA ALA A 757 58.75 52.17 33.33
C ALA A 757 57.79 51.24 34.07
N LEU A 758 57.93 51.09 35.39
CA LEU A 758 57.06 50.21 36.19
C LEU A 758 55.61 50.69 36.19
N VAL A 759 55.39 51.98 36.50
CA VAL A 759 54.02 52.55 36.52
C VAL A 759 53.45 52.57 35.10
N GLY A 760 54.29 52.84 34.09
CA GLY A 760 53.91 52.78 32.69
C GLY A 760 53.48 51.38 32.26
N SER A 761 54.27 50.36 32.62
CA SER A 761 53.98 48.97 32.32
C SER A 761 52.72 48.47 33.02
N ALA A 762 52.48 48.87 34.27
CA ALA A 762 51.27 48.50 35.00
C ALA A 762 50.00 49.08 34.35
N LEU A 763 50.01 50.38 33.99
CA LEU A 763 48.89 50.99 33.27
C LEU A 763 48.75 50.38 31.87
N GLY A 764 49.87 50.21 31.17
CA GLY A 764 49.93 49.63 29.83
C GLY A 764 49.33 48.24 29.80
N TYR A 765 49.70 47.37 30.75
CA TYR A 765 49.15 46.03 30.88
C TYR A 765 47.64 46.05 31.10
N GLY A 766 47.13 46.84 32.05
CA GLY A 766 45.69 46.92 32.30
C GLY A 766 44.89 47.39 31.08
N MET A 767 45.41 48.40 30.36
CA MET A 767 44.79 48.85 29.12
C MET A 767 44.97 47.87 27.95
N GLY A 768 46.08 47.13 27.93
CA GLY A 768 46.43 46.18 26.89
C GLY A 768 45.54 44.94 26.93
N VAL A 769 45.45 44.29 28.10
CA VAL A 769 44.64 43.08 28.32
C VAL A 769 43.17 43.32 27.95
N ALA A 770 42.59 44.46 28.36
CA ALA A 770 41.18 44.71 28.06
C ALA A 770 40.97 45.35 26.67
N GLY A 771 41.83 46.29 26.27
CA GLY A 771 41.52 47.19 25.16
C GLY A 771 41.71 46.58 23.77
N LEU A 772 42.85 45.94 23.50
CA LEU A 772 43.13 45.40 22.16
C LEU A 772 42.31 44.13 21.86
N PRO A 773 42.23 43.14 22.77
CA PRO A 773 41.35 41.99 22.58
C PRO A 773 39.89 42.42 22.33
N TRP A 774 39.37 43.40 23.08
CA TRP A 774 38.03 43.93 22.85
C TRP A 774 37.84 44.54 21.45
N VAL A 775 38.76 45.38 20.99
CA VAL A 775 38.66 45.98 19.63
C VAL A 775 38.74 44.90 18.55
N ILE A 776 39.64 43.94 18.69
CA ILE A 776 39.79 42.86 17.70
C ILE A 776 38.55 41.96 17.73
N TRP A 777 38.06 41.59 18.90
CA TRP A 777 36.82 40.82 19.05
C TRP A 777 35.62 41.52 18.41
N GLU A 778 35.46 42.84 18.60
CA GLU A 778 34.36 43.59 17.98
C GLU A 778 34.46 43.59 16.45
N ILE A 779 35.67 43.69 15.89
CA ILE A 779 35.89 43.60 14.43
C ILE A 779 35.56 42.19 13.93
N TYR A 780 36.02 41.16 14.65
CA TYR A 780 35.75 39.77 14.33
C TYR A 780 34.30 39.38 14.61
N GLY A 781 33.58 40.09 15.48
CA GLY A 781 32.17 39.86 15.79
C GLY A 781 31.24 40.12 14.61
N MET A 782 31.69 40.86 13.59
CA MET A 782 30.99 40.92 12.30
C MET A 782 30.96 39.55 11.59
N ILE A 783 31.98 38.72 11.81
CA ILE A 783 32.17 37.39 11.21
C ILE A 783 31.72 36.28 12.18
N TYR A 784 32.02 36.41 13.48
CA TYR A 784 31.95 35.39 14.52
C TYR A 784 31.03 35.80 15.70
N GLY A 785 29.90 36.46 15.41
CA GLY A 785 29.02 37.07 16.42
C GLY A 785 28.20 36.12 17.31
N PHE A 786 28.78 35.00 17.76
CA PHE A 786 28.08 33.96 18.54
C PHE A 786 28.33 34.04 20.06
N ALA A 787 29.53 34.45 20.51
CA ALA A 787 29.93 34.44 21.93
C ALA A 787 30.43 35.80 22.46
N PRO A 788 30.33 36.04 23.78
CA PRO A 788 31.02 37.15 24.44
C PRO A 788 32.53 36.90 24.54
N LEU A 789 33.32 37.97 24.69
CA LEU A 789 34.76 37.87 24.89
C LEU A 789 35.09 37.51 26.34
N GLU A 790 35.74 36.37 26.54
CA GLU A 790 36.37 35.95 27.78
C GLU A 790 37.86 36.29 27.82
N HIS A 791 38.38 36.57 29.02
CA HIS A 791 39.75 37.02 29.19
C HIS A 791 40.64 35.93 29.80
N ALA A 792 41.66 35.52 29.05
CA ALA A 792 42.67 34.58 29.52
C ALA A 792 43.59 35.21 30.55
N MET A 793 43.62 34.63 31.74
CA MET A 793 44.51 35.06 32.81
C MET A 793 45.94 34.56 32.54
N LEU A 794 46.78 35.43 31.95
CA LEU A 794 48.19 35.15 31.62
C LEU A 794 49.17 35.87 32.57
N PRO A 795 49.32 35.44 33.84
CA PRO A 795 50.22 36.08 34.81
C PRO A 795 51.69 36.02 34.40
N GLU A 796 52.08 34.99 33.64
CA GLU A 796 53.43 34.86 33.11
C GLU A 796 53.77 35.98 32.11
N LEU A 797 52.80 36.34 31.26
CA LEU A 797 52.95 37.42 30.29
C LEU A 797 53.11 38.78 30.99
N ALA A 798 52.42 38.99 32.12
CA ALA A 798 52.60 40.17 32.96
C ALA A 798 54.05 40.27 33.48
N ALA A 799 54.58 39.16 34.00
CA ALA A 799 55.95 39.12 34.52
C ALA A 799 56.99 39.35 33.42
N VAL A 800 56.84 38.70 32.27
CA VAL A 800 57.76 38.82 31.12
C VAL A 800 57.73 40.24 30.54
N SER A 801 56.54 40.82 30.33
CA SER A 801 56.40 42.17 29.78
C SER A 801 56.98 43.25 30.70
N PHE A 802 56.79 43.12 32.03
CA PHE A 802 57.35 44.05 33.01
C PHE A 802 58.86 43.93 33.07
N ALA A 803 59.38 42.70 33.09
CA ALA A 803 60.82 42.45 33.05
C ALA A 803 61.45 43.04 31.79
N ALA A 804 60.85 42.82 30.61
CA ALA A 804 61.31 43.36 29.34
C ALA A 804 61.32 44.90 29.33
N ALA A 805 60.24 45.54 29.80
CA ALA A 805 60.15 46.99 29.88
C ALA A 805 61.17 47.61 30.85
N LEU A 806 61.35 46.99 32.02
CA LEU A 806 62.35 47.42 33.00
C LEU A 806 63.77 47.24 32.46
N LEU A 807 64.09 46.08 31.86
CA LEU A 807 65.39 45.83 31.23
C LEU A 807 65.68 46.82 30.10
N CYS A 808 64.68 47.10 29.26
CA CYS A 808 64.77 48.07 28.19
C CYS A 808 65.06 49.49 28.73
N SER A 809 64.24 49.98 29.67
CA SER A 809 64.37 51.33 30.23
C SER A 809 65.63 51.49 31.09
N MET A 810 65.85 50.59 32.05
CA MET A 810 67.00 50.63 32.96
C MET A 810 68.31 50.30 32.24
N GLY A 811 68.30 49.41 31.26
CA GLY A 811 69.46 49.11 30.41
C GLY A 811 69.88 50.32 29.57
N ALA A 812 68.92 50.99 28.92
CA ALA A 812 69.15 52.23 28.19
C ALA A 812 69.69 53.36 29.10
N THR A 813 69.14 53.49 30.30
CA THR A 813 69.63 54.44 31.32
C THR A 813 71.04 54.10 31.77
N TRP A 814 71.31 52.82 32.05
CA TRP A 814 72.62 52.36 32.50
C TRP A 814 73.69 52.65 31.44
N LEU A 815 73.42 52.33 30.17
CA LEU A 815 74.32 52.65 29.05
C LEU A 815 74.57 54.16 28.95
N SER A 816 73.51 54.97 29.05
CA SER A 816 73.58 56.42 28.97
C SER A 816 74.42 57.04 30.08
N CYS A 817 74.24 56.56 31.31
CA CYS A 817 74.97 57.04 32.48
C CYS A 817 76.41 56.50 32.54
N ARG A 818 76.65 55.24 32.14
CA ARG A 818 77.96 54.58 32.23
C ARG A 818 79.04 55.34 31.47
N MET A 819 78.69 55.92 30.32
CA MET A 819 79.62 56.70 29.51
C MET A 819 80.08 57.99 30.21
N GLU A 820 79.18 58.74 30.86
CA GLU A 820 79.52 59.99 31.55
C GLU A 820 80.12 59.74 32.95
N LEU A 821 79.66 58.70 33.66
CA LEU A 821 80.17 58.33 34.97
C LEU A 821 81.61 57.77 34.95
N LYS A 822 82.17 57.42 33.78
CA LYS A 822 83.60 57.12 33.64
C LYS A 822 84.50 58.36 33.64
N ARG A 823 83.96 59.56 33.41
CA ARG A 823 84.75 60.81 33.34
C ARG A 823 85.12 61.33 34.74
N GLN A 824 86.24 62.06 34.83
CA GLN A 824 86.68 62.68 36.08
C GLN A 824 85.76 63.84 36.49
N ALA A 825 85.68 64.14 37.80
CA ALA A 825 84.80 65.18 38.33
C ALA A 825 85.10 66.57 37.76
N SER A 826 86.38 66.89 37.56
CA SER A 826 86.87 68.13 36.94
C SER A 826 86.32 68.35 35.52
N ASP A 827 86.24 67.29 34.71
CA ASP A 827 85.73 67.35 33.34
C ASP A 827 84.22 67.56 33.30
N LEU A 828 83.49 67.01 34.28
CA LEU A 828 82.03 67.07 34.37
C LEU A 828 81.53 68.45 34.83
N ILE A 829 82.30 69.15 35.67
CA ILE A 829 81.97 70.50 36.15
C ILE A 829 82.18 71.58 35.07
N ARG A 830 83.09 71.33 34.11
CA ARG A 830 83.37 72.28 33.02
C ARG A 830 82.27 72.24 31.94
N PRO A 831 81.92 73.39 31.33
CA PRO A 831 81.03 73.44 30.17
C PRO A 831 81.53 72.52 29.06
N LYS A 832 80.61 71.80 28.39
CA LYS A 832 80.93 70.83 27.34
C LYS A 832 81.51 71.59 26.12
N THR A 833 82.75 71.31 25.74
CA THR A 833 83.35 71.89 24.53
C THR A 833 82.55 71.48 23.28
N PRO A 834 82.18 72.43 22.39
CA PRO A 834 81.47 72.08 21.17
C PRO A 834 82.33 71.15 20.31
N LYS A 835 81.70 70.11 19.73
CA LYS A 835 82.42 69.16 18.85
C LYS A 835 82.95 69.89 17.61
N ALA A 836 84.22 69.68 17.27
CA ALA A 836 84.84 70.25 16.07
C ALA A 836 84.10 69.78 14.81
N GLY A 837 83.80 70.72 13.89
CA GLY A 837 83.20 70.39 12.60
C GLY A 837 84.21 69.74 11.65
N ARG A 838 83.89 68.59 11.05
CA ARG A 838 84.67 67.98 9.97
C ARG A 838 84.02 68.28 8.61
N ARG A 839 84.80 68.19 7.53
CA ARG A 839 84.27 68.25 6.14
C ARG A 839 83.21 67.17 5.94
N VAL A 840 82.14 67.51 5.24
CA VAL A 840 81.00 66.64 4.97
C VAL A 840 81.20 65.90 3.64
N PHE A 841 80.75 64.65 3.51
CA PHE A 841 80.85 63.87 2.26
C PHE A 841 80.20 64.57 1.05
N LEU A 842 79.07 65.26 1.23
CA LEU A 842 78.45 66.07 0.18
C LEU A 842 79.33 67.21 -0.34
N GLU A 843 80.39 67.62 0.36
CA GLU A 843 81.36 68.61 -0.17
C GLU A 843 82.18 68.03 -1.33
N TYR A 844 82.30 66.70 -1.43
CA TYR A 844 82.99 66.02 -2.53
C TYR A 844 82.12 65.89 -3.79
N ILE A 845 80.78 65.98 -3.67
CA ILE A 845 79.85 65.99 -4.81
C ILE A 845 79.60 67.45 -5.21
N THR A 846 80.57 68.01 -5.92
CA THR A 846 80.62 69.43 -6.33
C THR A 846 79.33 69.97 -6.98
N PRO A 847 78.63 69.25 -7.89
CA PRO A 847 77.42 69.80 -8.54
C PRO A 847 76.26 70.00 -7.56
N LEU A 848 76.06 69.08 -6.61
CA LEU A 848 75.02 69.21 -5.58
C LEU A 848 75.38 70.30 -4.56
N TRP A 849 76.65 70.37 -4.15
CA TRP A 849 77.09 71.33 -3.11
C TRP A 849 77.02 72.79 -3.57
N ARG A 850 77.22 73.05 -4.86
CA ARG A 850 77.15 74.42 -5.41
C ARG A 850 75.73 74.98 -5.39
N HIS A 851 74.70 74.15 -5.61
CA HIS A 851 73.29 74.55 -5.64
C HIS A 851 72.66 74.80 -4.24
N LEU A 852 73.32 74.35 -3.16
CA LEU A 852 72.82 74.59 -1.80
C LEU A 852 73.13 76.01 -1.31
N SER A 853 72.11 76.70 -0.77
CA SER A 853 72.29 78.01 -0.12
C SER A 853 73.15 77.90 1.16
N PHE A 854 73.70 79.02 1.63
CA PHE A 854 74.57 79.04 2.81
C PHE A 854 73.91 78.41 4.06
N LEU A 855 72.62 78.69 4.30
CA LEU A 855 71.89 78.10 5.42
C LEU A 855 71.78 76.59 5.30
N HIS A 856 71.53 76.04 4.11
CA HIS A 856 71.50 74.60 3.88
C HIS A 856 72.88 73.96 4.11
N LYS A 857 73.97 74.60 3.64
CA LYS A 857 75.34 74.13 3.88
C LYS A 857 75.67 74.07 5.37
N VAL A 858 75.26 75.08 6.14
CA VAL A 858 75.45 75.12 7.60
C VAL A 858 74.59 74.05 8.29
N SER A 859 73.33 73.89 7.90
CA SER A 859 72.44 72.86 8.43
C SER A 859 72.96 71.45 8.18
N VAL A 860 73.40 71.13 6.96
CA VAL A 860 73.98 69.83 6.61
C VAL A 860 75.23 69.54 7.45
N ARG A 861 76.13 70.53 7.60
CA ARG A 861 77.30 70.41 8.48
C ARG A 861 76.89 70.22 9.95
N ASN A 862 75.85 70.91 10.41
CA ASN A 862 75.38 70.82 11.79
C ASN A 862 74.75 69.44 12.10
N VAL A 863 73.93 68.92 11.20
CA VAL A 863 73.30 67.60 11.30
C VAL A 863 74.38 66.50 11.35
N LEU A 864 75.36 66.55 10.45
CA LEU A 864 76.45 65.55 10.39
C LEU A 864 77.52 65.73 11.47
N ARG A 865 77.61 66.91 12.12
CA ARG A 865 78.43 67.13 13.31
C ARG A 865 77.90 66.35 14.51
N TYR A 866 76.58 66.18 14.61
CA TYR A 866 75.92 65.43 15.69
C TYR A 866 75.41 64.06 15.22
N ARG A 867 76.31 63.23 14.65
CA ARG A 867 75.98 61.89 14.09
C ARG A 867 75.11 61.01 14.98
N SER A 868 75.35 61.01 16.29
CA SER A 868 74.52 60.22 17.23
C SER A 868 73.06 60.72 17.30
N ARG A 869 72.83 62.03 17.16
CA ARG A 869 71.49 62.61 17.10
C ARG A 869 70.86 62.32 15.73
N LEU A 870 71.64 62.42 14.65
CA LEU A 870 71.17 62.05 13.31
C LEU A 870 70.72 60.59 13.25
N ILE A 871 71.57 59.63 13.65
CA ILE A 871 71.24 58.19 13.65
C ILE A 871 69.98 57.92 14.46
N MET A 872 69.89 58.53 15.64
CA MET A 872 68.73 58.42 16.53
C MET A 872 67.44 59.00 15.94
N MET A 873 67.52 60.16 15.27
CA MET A 873 66.36 60.72 14.56
C MET A 873 65.96 59.87 13.36
N VAL A 874 66.93 59.35 12.59
CA VAL A 874 66.68 58.49 11.43
C VAL A 874 66.07 57.16 11.86
N LEU A 875 66.59 56.51 12.91
CA LEU A 875 66.02 55.27 13.43
C LEU A 875 64.65 55.50 14.08
N GLY A 876 64.45 56.62 14.77
CA GLY A 876 63.15 56.96 15.34
C GLY A 876 62.09 57.24 14.27
N ILE A 877 62.38 58.15 13.33
CA ILE A 877 61.48 58.46 12.21
C ILE A 877 61.29 57.24 11.33
N GLY A 878 62.38 56.55 10.96
CA GLY A 878 62.34 55.33 10.15
C GLY A 878 61.56 54.20 10.81
N GLY A 879 61.67 54.03 12.13
CA GLY A 879 60.86 53.07 12.89
C GLY A 879 59.38 53.44 12.87
N CYS A 880 59.02 54.70 13.10
CA CYS A 880 57.64 55.16 13.00
C CYS A 880 57.08 55.04 11.57
N THR A 881 57.88 55.39 10.55
CA THR A 881 57.51 55.25 9.14
C THR A 881 57.35 53.79 8.76
N ALA A 882 58.23 52.90 9.23
CA ALA A 882 58.10 51.46 8.99
C ALA A 882 56.81 50.91 9.61
N LEU A 883 56.44 51.34 10.83
CA LEU A 883 55.17 50.96 11.46
C LEU A 883 53.96 51.46 10.65
N LEU A 884 53.98 52.71 10.15
CA LEU A 884 52.93 53.23 9.27
C LEU A 884 52.86 52.47 7.94
N CYS A 885 54.00 52.22 7.29
CA CYS A 885 54.07 51.43 6.06
C CYS A 885 53.57 50.00 6.28
N THR A 886 53.82 49.40 7.44
CA THR A 886 53.31 48.07 7.78
C THR A 886 51.79 48.11 7.92
N GLY A 887 51.24 49.13 8.61
CA GLY A 887 49.78 49.30 8.72
C GLY A 887 49.09 49.53 7.36
N PHE A 888 49.69 50.35 6.49
CA PHE A 888 49.18 50.52 5.12
C PHE A 888 49.38 49.27 4.27
N GLY A 889 50.48 48.55 4.44
CA GLY A 889 50.71 47.28 3.74
C GLY A 889 49.68 46.22 4.12
N ILE A 890 49.36 46.08 5.41
CA ILE A 890 48.28 45.20 5.86
C ILE A 890 46.94 45.62 5.24
N ARG A 891 46.63 46.93 5.25
CA ARG A 891 45.40 47.44 4.61
C ARG A 891 45.35 47.14 3.11
N ASP A 892 46.46 47.33 2.41
CA ASP A 892 46.59 47.09 0.96
C ASP A 892 46.42 45.60 0.64
N SER A 893 47.09 44.73 1.41
CA SER A 893 46.94 43.28 1.30
C SER A 893 45.51 42.79 1.59
N ILE A 894 44.79 43.43 2.51
CA ILE A 894 43.38 43.08 2.78
C ILE A 894 42.47 43.62 1.67
N ALA A 895 42.73 44.82 1.14
CA ALA A 895 41.87 45.46 0.16
C ALA A 895 41.82 44.73 -1.18
N HIS A 896 42.92 44.10 -1.59
CA HIS A 896 43.00 43.37 -2.86
C HIS A 896 42.77 41.87 -2.72
N VAL A 897 42.64 41.32 -1.50
CA VAL A 897 42.53 39.87 -1.32
C VAL A 897 41.33 39.27 -2.04
N ALA A 898 40.22 40.01 -2.13
CA ALA A 898 39.02 39.57 -2.83
C ALA A 898 39.22 39.61 -4.36
N ASP A 899 39.82 40.69 -4.87
CA ASP A 899 40.16 40.82 -6.29
C ASP A 899 41.11 39.68 -6.68
N ASP A 900 42.20 39.47 -5.94
CA ASP A 900 43.17 38.41 -6.19
C ASP A 900 42.53 37.01 -6.09
N GLN A 901 41.61 36.80 -5.13
CA GLN A 901 40.92 35.52 -4.96
C GLN A 901 40.07 35.15 -6.18
N PHE A 902 39.37 36.10 -6.81
CA PHE A 902 38.49 35.81 -7.94
C PHE A 902 39.13 36.06 -9.31
N ASP A 903 40.13 36.94 -9.41
CA ASP A 903 40.83 37.25 -10.66
C ASP A 903 42.07 36.35 -10.88
N GLU A 904 42.72 35.85 -9.83
CA GLU A 904 43.97 35.07 -9.95
C GLU A 904 43.90 33.63 -9.42
N ILE A 905 43.04 33.33 -8.43
CA ILE A 905 43.02 32.02 -7.76
C ILE A 905 41.83 31.17 -8.21
N THR A 906 40.60 31.65 -8.02
CA THR A 906 39.35 30.97 -8.41
C THR A 906 39.01 31.33 -9.85
N LEU A 907 39.81 30.79 -10.78
CA LEU A 907 39.76 31.14 -12.21
C LEU A 907 38.64 30.47 -13.01
N TYR A 908 37.84 29.60 -12.39
CA TYR A 908 36.77 28.91 -13.09
C TYR A 908 35.50 29.78 -13.14
N ASP A 909 34.84 29.82 -14.30
CA ASP A 909 33.53 30.48 -14.44
C ASP A 909 32.38 29.58 -13.96
N TYR A 910 32.56 28.26 -14.04
CA TYR A 910 31.57 27.24 -13.66
C TYR A 910 32.23 26.13 -12.86
N ALA A 911 31.56 25.69 -11.79
CA ALA A 911 31.86 24.45 -11.09
C ALA A 911 30.73 23.46 -11.38
N VAL A 912 31.08 22.22 -11.75
CA VAL A 912 30.12 21.15 -12.02
C VAL A 912 30.43 20.02 -11.05
N THR A 913 29.46 19.71 -10.19
CA THR A 913 29.50 18.59 -9.26
C THR A 913 28.59 17.50 -9.81
N PHE A 914 29.07 16.26 -9.82
CA PHE A 914 28.27 15.10 -10.22
C PHE A 914 27.74 14.43 -8.95
N GLN A 915 26.48 13.97 -8.99
CA GLN A 915 25.89 13.19 -7.90
C GLN A 915 26.61 11.85 -7.76
N ASP A 916 26.81 11.13 -8.87
CA ASP A 916 27.56 9.87 -8.87
C ASP A 916 29.06 10.08 -9.10
N GLY A 917 29.86 9.22 -8.48
CA GLY A 917 31.31 9.17 -8.68
C GLY A 917 31.68 9.04 -10.16
N GLN A 918 32.36 10.04 -10.71
CA GLN A 918 32.80 10.02 -12.10
C GLN A 918 34.22 9.50 -12.24
N THR A 919 34.43 8.66 -13.25
CA THR A 919 35.78 8.38 -13.73
C THR A 919 36.30 9.58 -14.50
N GLN A 920 37.62 9.70 -14.60
CA GLN A 920 38.25 10.72 -15.44
C GLN A 920 37.73 10.69 -16.89
N GLN A 921 37.43 9.50 -17.41
CA GLN A 921 36.96 9.33 -18.77
C GLN A 921 35.51 9.79 -18.96
N THR A 922 34.62 9.49 -18.03
CA THR A 922 33.21 9.94 -18.09
C THR A 922 33.10 11.45 -17.91
N ALA A 923 33.94 12.04 -17.06
CA ALA A 923 34.04 13.50 -16.94
C ALA A 923 34.52 14.15 -18.25
N GLU A 924 35.51 13.56 -18.94
CA GLU A 924 35.97 14.05 -20.24
C GLU A 924 34.89 13.94 -21.34
N ASP A 925 34.13 12.85 -21.35
CA ASP A 925 33.01 12.68 -22.29
C ASP A 925 31.89 13.70 -22.04
N TYR A 926 31.61 14.03 -20.78
CA TYR A 926 30.70 15.11 -20.41
C TYR A 926 31.19 16.47 -20.94
N LEU A 927 32.44 16.84 -20.67
CA LEU A 927 33.03 18.09 -21.18
C LEU A 927 32.92 18.17 -22.70
N ALA A 928 33.28 17.08 -23.40
CA ALA A 928 33.22 17.01 -24.85
C ALA A 928 31.78 17.17 -25.40
N ARG A 929 30.77 16.63 -24.71
CA ARG A 929 29.35 16.76 -25.08
C ARG A 929 28.87 18.22 -25.10
N TYR A 930 29.41 19.06 -24.21
CA TYR A 930 29.07 20.49 -24.13
C TYR A 930 30.06 21.39 -24.87
N GLY A 931 31.03 20.81 -25.59
CA GLY A 931 32.01 21.54 -26.38
C GLY A 931 33.13 22.17 -25.56
N TRP A 932 33.38 21.66 -24.35
CA TRP A 932 34.52 22.04 -23.52
C TRP A 932 35.69 21.08 -23.74
N GLU A 933 36.89 21.62 -23.87
CA GLU A 933 38.10 20.81 -23.95
C GLU A 933 38.63 20.50 -22.55
N ARG A 934 39.18 19.31 -22.36
CA ARG A 934 39.77 18.88 -21.07
C ARG A 934 40.85 19.86 -20.58
N GLU A 935 41.56 20.50 -21.49
CA GLU A 935 42.64 21.45 -21.17
C GLU A 935 42.12 22.72 -20.48
N ASP A 936 40.83 23.03 -20.64
CA ASP A 936 40.15 24.18 -20.04
C ASP A 936 39.39 23.82 -18.75
N ALA A 937 39.49 22.57 -18.28
CA ALA A 937 38.77 22.08 -17.11
C ALA A 937 39.71 21.47 -16.06
N LEU A 938 39.47 21.80 -14.79
CA LEU A 938 40.14 21.16 -13.66
C LEU A 938 39.22 20.09 -13.07
N LEU A 939 39.63 18.82 -13.17
CA LEU A 939 38.92 17.72 -12.54
C LEU A 939 39.39 17.60 -11.08
N VAL A 940 38.48 17.86 -10.15
CA VAL A 940 38.72 17.81 -8.70
C VAL A 940 37.87 16.68 -8.11
N HIS A 941 38.44 15.91 -7.19
CA HIS A 941 37.70 14.94 -6.40
C HIS A 941 37.23 15.63 -5.11
N SER A 942 35.91 15.80 -4.95
CA SER A 942 35.29 16.28 -3.71
C SER A 942 34.13 15.36 -3.37
N GLY A 943 34.06 14.87 -2.13
CA GLY A 943 32.88 14.15 -1.64
C GLY A 943 32.22 14.96 -0.54
N SER A 944 30.89 15.12 -0.60
CA SER A 944 30.05 15.37 0.57
C SER A 944 29.43 14.04 0.98
N VAL A 945 29.35 13.80 2.30
CA VAL A 945 28.54 12.70 2.84
C VAL A 945 27.21 13.33 3.21
N ASP A 946 26.34 13.40 2.21
CA ASP A 946 24.92 13.70 2.42
C ASP A 946 24.23 12.36 2.64
N VAL A 947 23.54 12.22 3.78
CA VAL A 947 22.83 11.00 4.22
C VAL A 947 21.35 11.18 3.98
#